data_AF-A0A5N5MCQ9-F1
#
_entry.id   AF-A0A5N5MCQ9-F1
#
_cell.length_a   1.000
_cell.length_b   1.000
_cell.length_c   1.000
_cell.angle_alpha   90.00
_cell.angle_beta   90.00
_cell.angle_gamma   90.00
#
_symmetry.space_group_name_H-M   'P 1'
#
loop_
_entity.id
_entity.type
_entity.pdbx_description
1 polymer ?
#
loop_
_entity_poly.entity_id
_entity_poly.type
_entity_poly.pdbx_seq_one_letter_code
_entity_poly.pdbx_strand_id
1 'polypeptide(L)'
;MDFFAHFKIWVLTLCLVFQYGYGFYLPGSYPHNYGIGDTLSVKVNSITSIETEIPFSYYSLPFCKPLEGVKDSAENLGEVLMGDRIENSPYKFKMHTNETDIFLCRTDPLSGGNFKLLKKRIDEMYQVNLILDNLPAIRYAKKESYFLRWTGYPVGIKVQDAYYVFNHLKFTVLVHKYEEANVARVMGTGDGSELIPTVGSGGSELPGYMVVGFEVVPCSVMHDAQSVKKLKPYGKYPSPIKCDPTTVAMLVKENEPIVFSYEVTFEESDIKWPSRWDAYLKMEGSKVHWFSILNSLMVITFLAGIVLVIFLRTVRRDLTRYEELDKEAQAQMNEELSGWKLVVGDVFRAPANSGLLCVMVGDGVQILGMAVVTVMFAALGFMSPASRGTLIIGMLFFYMILGIAAGYVAVRLWRTIGCGDKKGWVSVSWKVACFFPGIAFLILTTLNFLLWGSHSTGAIPFSLFVVLIFMWFCISVPLTLVGGYFGAKAPHIEYPVRTNQIPREIPAQKYPSWLLVFGAGTLPFGTLFIELFFIMSSIWMGRVYYVFGFLLIVFILLVVVCAEVSLVLTYMHLCVEDWKWWWKSFFASGSVAIYIFLYSVNYLIFELKSLSGPASEALYLGEVGLKNFIMLRVMALRRTILSVGAEMNATLHRRNVEGELFHKQAIEGLIHSSLSDDYMSSFLCIDSFAVTEFGNKAKEFMNAACLVPDEIVPGGILTDRYVGGRLDPETGKIYYILKHYDHGGSIGPAGVAKERAEQYQGRVTLSVIIACVIAAVGGSLFGYDIGISGGVTSMDGFLQKFFRGVYEKKQRAHENNYCKFNDQGLSAFTSSLYLAGLVASLVASPVTRIYGRRTSIICGGSSFLVGAILNATSINLAMLLMGRIMLGVGIGFGNQAVPLYLSEMAPTHLRGALNMMFQLATTSGVFTANMVNYGTQKLKPWGWRLSLGLAAGPAVLMTVGGIALSETPNSLIERGMRDKGRKVLEKIRGTKNVDAEFEDMVDASELANSIKHPFRNILVKRNRPQLVMAILLPAFQILTGINSILFYAPVLFESMGFGRNASLLSSAVTGAVLCSSTFIAIATVDRVGRRFLLISGGIQMITCQVIVSIILGVKFGDNQKLSKGFSVLVVVVICLFVVAFGWSWGGLGWTIPSEIFPLETRSAGQSITVAVNLLFTFVIAQVFLSLLCAFKFGIFLFFASWILVMTVFVYFFLPETKGVPIEEMIFLWRKHWFWKKIVPGNPNDDTQNEEGKGVGPNSVSS
;
A
#
# COMPACT_ATOMS: atom_id res chain seq x y z
N MET A 1 0.44 41.28 14.25
CA MET A 1 0.31 39.99 13.49
C MET A 1 0.47 38.78 14.42
N ASP A 2 -0.04 38.86 15.64
CA ASP A 2 0.73 38.36 16.80
C ASP A 2 0.29 36.96 17.21
N PHE A 3 -0.90 36.55 16.76
CA PHE A 3 -1.39 35.18 16.81
C PHE A 3 -0.45 34.19 16.11
N PHE A 4 0.25 34.59 15.03
CA PHE A 4 1.21 33.72 14.36
C PHE A 4 2.54 33.56 15.11
N ALA A 5 2.96 34.57 15.88
CA ALA A 5 4.10 34.46 16.78
C ALA A 5 3.76 33.52 17.94
N HIS A 6 2.59 33.71 18.57
CA HIS A 6 2.08 32.82 19.61
C HIS A 6 1.89 31.39 19.09
N PHE A 7 1.36 31.18 17.88
CA PHE A 7 1.21 29.84 17.30
C PHE A 7 2.56 29.14 17.09
N LYS A 8 3.61 29.85 16.65
CA LYS A 8 4.97 29.30 16.59
C LYS A 8 5.49 28.91 17.97
N ILE A 9 5.29 29.77 18.98
CA ILE A 9 5.68 29.49 20.37
C ILE A 9 4.95 28.25 20.88
N TRP A 10 3.61 28.19 20.76
CA TRP A 10 2.80 27.04 21.18
C TRP A 10 3.22 25.73 20.51
N VAL A 11 3.57 25.74 19.22
CA VAL A 11 4.11 24.55 18.53
C VAL A 11 5.49 24.16 19.08
N LEU A 12 6.38 25.13 19.35
CA LEU A 12 7.67 24.86 20.01
C LEU A 12 7.46 24.28 21.42
N THR A 13 6.56 24.86 22.21
CA THR A 13 6.21 24.38 23.55
C THR A 13 5.62 22.98 23.49
N LEU A 14 4.79 22.66 22.48
CA LEU A 14 4.28 21.30 22.29
C LEU A 14 5.44 20.32 22.02
N CYS A 15 6.36 20.67 21.12
CA CYS A 15 7.55 19.85 20.83
C CYS A 15 8.49 19.69 22.03
N LEU A 16 8.62 20.70 22.89
CA LEU A 16 9.39 20.64 24.14
C LEU A 16 8.69 19.81 25.22
N VAL A 17 7.37 19.91 25.36
CA VAL A 17 6.57 19.05 26.24
C VAL A 17 6.64 17.59 25.79
N PHE A 18 6.70 17.32 24.49
CA PHE A 18 6.96 15.98 23.95
C PHE A 18 8.35 15.41 24.30
N GLN A 19 9.31 16.21 24.79
CA GLN A 19 10.57 15.67 25.36
C GLN A 19 10.41 15.12 26.79
N TYR A 20 9.31 15.46 27.48
CA TYR A 20 8.97 14.91 28.80
C TYR A 20 8.00 13.71 28.74
N GLY A 21 7.75 13.18 27.54
CA GLY A 21 7.13 11.87 27.40
C GLY A 21 8.10 10.78 27.87
N TYR A 22 7.83 10.19 29.03
CA TYR A 22 8.39 8.88 29.39
C TYR A 22 8.17 7.92 28.22
N GLY A 23 9.21 7.20 27.81
CA GLY A 23 9.18 6.35 26.63
C GLY A 23 8.01 5.37 26.69
N PHE A 24 7.19 5.33 25.62
CA PHE A 24 5.95 4.54 25.58
C PHE A 24 6.26 3.04 25.70
N TYR A 25 6.22 2.53 26.93
CA TYR A 25 6.45 1.14 27.25
C TYR A 25 5.27 0.31 26.72
N LEU A 26 5.54 -0.53 25.72
CA LEU A 26 4.63 -1.54 25.22
C LEU A 26 4.89 -2.85 25.97
N PRO A 27 4.01 -3.28 26.90
CA PRO A 27 4.24 -4.50 27.66
C PRO A 27 4.30 -5.72 26.74
N GLY A 28 5.20 -6.65 27.04
CA GLY A 28 5.42 -7.86 26.22
C GLY A 28 6.13 -7.63 24.87
N SER A 29 6.53 -6.39 24.52
CA SER A 29 7.28 -6.10 23.28
C SER A 29 8.79 -6.40 23.35
N TYR A 30 9.32 -6.64 24.55
CA TYR A 30 10.70 -7.04 24.81
C TYR A 30 10.75 -8.37 25.58
N PRO A 31 11.79 -9.20 25.39
CA PRO A 31 11.95 -10.45 26.13
C PRO A 31 12.29 -10.19 27.60
N HIS A 32 11.48 -10.74 28.51
CA HIS A 32 11.88 -10.89 29.90
C HIS A 32 12.82 -12.10 30.03
N ASN A 33 13.95 -11.92 30.72
CA ASN A 33 14.91 -12.98 31.00
C ASN A 33 14.76 -13.39 32.46
N TYR A 34 14.70 -14.69 32.74
CA TYR A 34 14.53 -15.24 34.08
C TYR A 34 15.70 -16.16 34.43
N GLY A 35 16.32 -15.96 35.58
CA GLY A 35 17.31 -16.88 36.16
C GLY A 35 16.66 -18.14 36.71
N ILE A 36 17.44 -19.21 36.90
CA ILE A 36 16.94 -20.45 37.53
C ILE A 36 16.51 -20.15 38.97
N GLY A 37 15.27 -20.50 39.31
CA GLY A 37 14.66 -20.22 40.62
C GLY A 37 13.83 -18.93 40.70
N ASP A 38 13.88 -18.04 39.69
CA ASP A 38 13.07 -16.81 39.67
C ASP A 38 11.57 -17.12 39.76
N THR A 39 10.81 -16.30 40.50
CA THR A 39 9.37 -16.49 40.67
C THR A 39 8.61 -16.00 39.45
N LEU A 40 7.98 -16.92 38.70
CA LEU A 40 7.07 -16.57 37.62
C LEU A 40 5.67 -16.27 38.18
N SER A 41 5.14 -15.10 37.85
CA SER A 41 3.79 -14.68 38.23
C SER A 41 2.76 -15.16 37.23
N VAL A 42 2.05 -16.25 37.55
CA VAL A 42 0.85 -16.66 36.80
C VAL A 42 -0.28 -15.69 37.12
N LYS A 43 -0.86 -15.06 36.10
CA LYS A 43 -2.06 -14.22 36.22
C LYS A 43 -3.30 -15.02 35.78
N VAL A 44 -4.45 -14.75 36.41
CA VAL A 44 -5.78 -15.20 35.94
C VAL A 44 -6.44 -14.04 35.19
N ASN A 45 -7.33 -14.35 34.25
CA ASN A 45 -8.23 -13.38 33.62
C ASN A 45 -9.69 -13.79 33.86
N SER A 46 -10.63 -12.93 33.49
CA SER A 46 -12.06 -13.23 33.43
C SER A 46 -12.34 -14.62 32.85
N ILE A 47 -13.26 -15.36 33.47
CA ILE A 47 -13.78 -16.62 32.91
C ILE A 47 -14.75 -16.31 31.78
N THR A 48 -14.64 -17.04 30.68
CA THR A 48 -15.38 -16.81 29.42
C THR A 48 -16.04 -18.09 28.94
N SER A 49 -17.21 -17.99 28.33
CA SER A 49 -17.91 -19.12 27.71
C SER A 49 -18.01 -18.95 26.19
N ILE A 50 -18.30 -20.04 25.49
CA ILE A 50 -18.68 -20.06 24.05
C ILE A 50 -20.22 -20.03 23.92
N GLU A 51 -20.94 -20.26 25.02
CA GLU A 51 -22.40 -20.34 25.10
C GLU A 51 -23.03 -19.14 25.83
N THR A 52 -22.21 -18.26 26.43
CA THR A 52 -22.62 -16.97 26.98
C THR A 52 -21.49 -15.95 26.83
N GLU A 53 -21.80 -14.76 26.32
CA GLU A 53 -20.80 -13.71 26.03
C GLU A 53 -20.41 -12.88 27.27
N ILE A 54 -20.97 -13.20 28.44
CA ILE A 54 -20.84 -12.39 29.65
C ILE A 54 -19.63 -12.89 30.46
N PRO A 55 -18.49 -12.16 30.51
CA PRO A 55 -17.35 -12.55 31.33
C PRO A 55 -17.65 -12.33 32.83
N PHE A 56 -17.07 -13.19 33.67
CA PHE A 56 -17.12 -13.07 35.13
C PHE A 56 -15.72 -13.14 35.75
N SER A 57 -15.52 -12.59 36.96
CA SER A 57 -14.23 -12.71 37.66
C SER A 57 -13.95 -14.18 37.97
N TYR A 58 -12.68 -14.57 37.88
CA TYR A 58 -12.20 -15.87 38.34
C TYR A 58 -12.65 -16.15 39.78
N TYR A 59 -12.56 -15.15 40.67
CA TYR A 59 -12.94 -15.25 42.08
C TYR A 59 -14.45 -15.16 42.37
N SER A 60 -15.31 -15.15 41.34
CA SER A 60 -16.76 -15.37 41.48
C SER A 60 -17.11 -16.83 41.75
N LEU A 61 -16.24 -17.75 41.35
CA LEU A 61 -16.33 -19.18 41.67
C LEU A 61 -15.49 -19.51 42.93
N PRO A 62 -15.77 -20.62 43.62
CA PRO A 62 -15.05 -21.02 44.84
C PRO A 62 -13.65 -21.59 44.55
N PHE A 63 -12.79 -20.81 43.88
CA PHE A 63 -11.38 -21.11 43.66
C PHE A 63 -10.48 -20.57 44.78
N CYS A 64 -9.25 -21.07 44.86
CA CYS A 64 -8.26 -20.67 45.86
C CYS A 64 -7.83 -19.21 45.69
N LYS A 65 -8.07 -18.39 46.72
CA LYS A 65 -7.58 -17.00 46.77
C LYS A 65 -6.10 -16.94 47.18
N PRO A 66 -5.29 -16.04 46.62
CA PRO A 66 -3.89 -15.87 47.00
C PRO A 66 -3.75 -15.31 48.42
N LEU A 67 -2.70 -15.73 49.14
CA LEU A 67 -2.44 -15.33 50.54
C LEU A 67 -2.20 -13.81 50.72
N GLU A 68 -1.80 -13.11 49.65
CA GLU A 68 -1.49 -11.68 49.64
C GLU A 68 -2.70 -10.79 49.28
N GLY A 69 -3.90 -11.38 49.17
CA GLY A 69 -5.08 -10.72 48.64
C GLY A 69 -5.10 -10.66 47.11
N VAL A 70 -6.31 -10.44 46.57
CA VAL A 70 -6.54 -10.27 45.12
C VAL A 70 -6.15 -8.84 44.73
N LYS A 71 -5.38 -8.71 43.65
CA LYS A 71 -4.83 -7.47 43.11
C LYS A 71 -5.05 -7.43 41.60
N ASP A 72 -5.84 -6.46 41.13
CA ASP A 72 -5.96 -6.16 39.71
C ASP A 72 -4.58 -5.77 39.13
N SER A 73 -4.27 -6.30 37.95
CA SER A 73 -2.93 -6.29 37.34
C SER A 73 -2.98 -5.98 35.83
N ALA A 74 -3.96 -5.16 35.42
CA ALA A 74 -4.11 -4.63 34.06
C ALA A 74 -3.06 -3.54 33.78
N GLU A 75 -2.41 -3.59 32.62
CA GLU A 75 -1.21 -2.81 32.32
C GLU A 75 -1.49 -1.64 31.36
N ASN A 76 -2.60 -1.66 30.61
CA ASN A 76 -2.96 -0.55 29.73
C ASN A 76 -4.47 -0.32 29.54
N LEU A 77 -4.82 0.90 29.07
CA LEU A 77 -6.19 1.35 28.83
C LEU A 77 -6.99 0.43 27.89
N GLY A 78 -6.32 -0.19 26.92
CA GLY A 78 -6.93 -1.05 25.92
C GLY A 78 -7.36 -2.42 26.47
N GLU A 79 -6.65 -2.96 27.45
CA GLU A 79 -7.05 -4.20 28.16
C GLU A 79 -8.35 -3.97 28.94
N VAL A 80 -8.42 -2.87 29.70
CA VAL A 80 -9.63 -2.51 30.46
C VAL A 80 -10.83 -2.25 29.52
N LEU A 81 -10.58 -1.70 28.32
CA LEU A 81 -11.60 -1.54 27.27
C LEU A 81 -11.98 -2.84 26.55
N MET A 82 -11.21 -3.93 26.68
CA MET A 82 -11.56 -5.28 26.21
C MET A 82 -12.36 -6.09 27.24
N GLY A 83 -12.52 -5.58 28.49
CA GLY A 83 -13.09 -6.35 29.59
C GLY A 83 -12.15 -7.41 30.18
N ASP A 84 -10.85 -7.36 29.81
CA ASP A 84 -9.80 -8.18 30.43
C ASP A 84 -9.61 -7.73 31.88
N ARG A 85 -10.05 -8.56 32.84
CA ARG A 85 -9.81 -8.34 34.26
C ARG A 85 -8.73 -9.31 34.75
N ILE A 86 -7.50 -8.86 34.57
CA ILE A 86 -6.31 -9.63 34.90
C ILE A 86 -6.01 -9.50 36.40
N GLU A 87 -6.18 -10.57 37.16
CA GLU A 87 -5.98 -10.65 38.62
C GLU A 87 -4.76 -11.56 38.94
N ASN A 88 -4.12 -11.38 40.09
CA ASN A 88 -3.02 -12.26 40.54
C ASN A 88 -3.55 -13.66 40.94
N SER A 89 -2.97 -14.73 40.39
CA SER A 89 -3.42 -16.09 40.70
C SER A 89 -2.75 -16.65 41.98
N PRO A 90 -3.27 -17.76 42.56
CA PRO A 90 -2.60 -18.46 43.66
C PRO A 90 -1.45 -19.37 43.18
N TYR A 91 -1.26 -19.57 41.87
CA TYR A 91 -0.24 -20.46 41.33
C TYR A 91 1.11 -19.74 41.31
N LYS A 92 2.09 -20.27 42.04
CA LYS A 92 3.48 -19.79 42.05
C LYS A 92 4.37 -20.84 41.41
N PHE A 93 5.11 -20.46 40.36
CA PHE A 93 6.13 -21.30 39.74
C PHE A 93 7.51 -20.71 40.01
N LYS A 94 8.54 -21.56 40.12
CA LYS A 94 9.95 -21.15 40.13
C LYS A 94 10.59 -21.59 38.82
N MET A 95 11.32 -20.68 38.16
CA MET A 95 11.84 -20.93 36.82
C MET A 95 12.75 -22.16 36.77
N HIS A 96 12.51 -23.04 35.78
CA HIS A 96 13.24 -24.29 35.57
C HIS A 96 13.25 -25.24 36.80
N THR A 97 12.25 -25.14 37.67
CA THR A 97 12.09 -26.01 38.85
C THR A 97 10.83 -26.87 38.71
N ASN A 98 11.00 -28.16 38.43
CA ASN A 98 9.87 -29.09 38.31
C ASN A 98 9.31 -29.44 39.71
N GLU A 99 8.05 -29.17 39.95
CA GLU A 99 7.38 -29.43 41.24
C GLU A 99 6.08 -30.22 41.01
N THR A 100 5.97 -31.41 41.63
CA THR A 100 4.81 -32.31 41.48
C THR A 100 3.98 -32.41 42.76
N ASP A 101 2.69 -32.74 42.59
CA ASP A 101 1.75 -33.03 43.68
C ASP A 101 1.58 -31.88 44.70
N ILE A 102 1.64 -30.62 44.27
CA ILE A 102 1.49 -29.47 45.19
C ILE A 102 0.04 -29.31 45.62
N PHE A 103 -0.22 -29.31 46.93
CA PHE A 103 -1.50 -28.87 47.50
C PHE A 103 -1.60 -27.35 47.48
N LEU A 104 -2.62 -26.82 46.77
CA LEU A 104 -2.83 -25.38 46.60
C LEU A 104 -3.65 -24.82 47.76
N CYS A 105 -4.91 -25.24 47.88
CA CYS A 105 -5.77 -24.96 49.02
C CYS A 105 -6.93 -25.96 49.09
N ARG A 106 -7.68 -25.88 50.19
CA ARG A 106 -9.00 -26.49 50.36
C ARG A 106 -10.02 -25.36 50.51
N THR A 107 -11.17 -25.48 49.86
CA THR A 107 -12.28 -24.52 50.01
C THR A 107 -13.03 -24.72 51.32
N ASP A 108 -13.78 -23.69 51.71
CA ASP A 108 -14.91 -23.87 52.62
C ASP A 108 -15.96 -24.84 52.03
N PRO A 109 -16.84 -25.43 52.85
CA PRO A 109 -17.97 -26.24 52.38
C PRO A 109 -18.84 -25.51 51.34
N LEU A 110 -19.22 -26.20 50.27
CA LEU A 110 -20.08 -25.63 49.22
C LEU A 110 -21.48 -25.30 49.75
N SER A 111 -21.77 -24.02 49.99
CA SER A 111 -23.12 -23.54 50.26
C SER A 111 -24.05 -23.79 49.08
N GLY A 112 -25.34 -24.01 49.32
CA GLY A 112 -26.32 -24.31 48.27
C GLY A 112 -26.44 -23.25 47.17
N GLY A 113 -26.10 -21.99 47.46
CA GLY A 113 -25.95 -20.94 46.45
C GLY A 113 -24.74 -21.15 45.54
N ASN A 114 -23.55 -21.36 46.13
CA ASN A 114 -22.32 -21.61 45.38
C ASN A 114 -22.37 -22.93 44.60
N PHE A 115 -23.02 -23.96 45.15
CA PHE A 115 -23.28 -25.24 44.49
C PHE A 115 -24.13 -25.09 43.22
N LYS A 116 -25.23 -24.33 43.30
CA LYS A 116 -26.08 -24.02 42.14
C LYS A 116 -25.36 -23.16 41.10
N LEU A 117 -24.60 -22.16 41.53
CA LEU A 117 -23.79 -21.32 40.64
C LEU A 117 -22.71 -22.13 39.90
N LEU A 118 -21.98 -22.99 40.62
CA LEU A 118 -20.93 -23.83 40.06
C LEU A 118 -21.49 -24.84 39.04
N LYS A 119 -22.63 -25.49 39.34
CA LYS A 119 -23.34 -26.33 38.35
C LYS A 119 -23.71 -25.53 37.10
N LYS A 120 -24.33 -24.36 37.28
CA LYS A 120 -24.73 -23.48 36.17
C LYS A 120 -23.54 -23.10 35.28
N ARG A 121 -22.36 -22.77 35.84
CA ARG A 121 -21.16 -22.46 35.03
C ARG A 121 -20.53 -23.68 34.33
N ILE A 122 -20.80 -24.90 34.81
CA ILE A 122 -20.39 -26.15 34.15
C ILE A 122 -21.35 -26.47 32.99
N ASP A 123 -22.67 -26.30 33.19
CA ASP A 123 -23.66 -26.41 32.12
C ASP A 123 -23.38 -25.37 31.00
N GLU A 124 -23.17 -24.10 31.35
CA GLU A 124 -22.82 -23.00 30.42
C GLU A 124 -21.35 -23.06 29.89
N MET A 125 -20.66 -24.20 29.98
CA MET A 125 -19.29 -24.45 29.48
C MET A 125 -18.24 -23.34 29.70
N TYR A 126 -18.19 -22.72 30.89
CA TYR A 126 -17.20 -21.69 31.19
C TYR A 126 -15.77 -22.22 31.20
N GLN A 127 -14.85 -21.42 30.65
CA GLN A 127 -13.42 -21.69 30.58
C GLN A 127 -12.62 -20.67 31.38
N VAL A 128 -11.59 -21.15 32.07
CA VAL A 128 -10.65 -20.38 32.87
C VAL A 128 -9.46 -19.98 32.00
N ASN A 129 -9.23 -18.68 31.92
CA ASN A 129 -8.14 -18.08 31.16
C ASN A 129 -6.94 -17.81 32.09
N LEU A 130 -5.85 -18.56 31.91
CA LEU A 130 -4.57 -18.35 32.61
C LEU A 130 -3.56 -17.69 31.68
N ILE A 131 -2.69 -16.84 32.25
CA ILE A 131 -1.69 -16.05 31.53
C ILE A 131 -0.32 -16.19 32.21
N LEU A 132 0.72 -16.38 31.41
CA LEU A 132 2.14 -16.44 31.82
C LEU A 132 3.00 -15.67 30.80
N ASP A 133 3.75 -14.67 31.24
CA ASP A 133 4.57 -13.77 30.37
C ASP A 133 3.80 -13.25 29.12
N ASN A 134 2.56 -12.81 29.37
CA ASN A 134 1.51 -12.39 28.44
C ASN A 134 0.94 -13.46 27.47
N LEU A 135 1.54 -14.65 27.40
CA LEU A 135 0.99 -15.82 26.68
C LEU A 135 -0.21 -16.41 27.44
N PRO A 136 -1.34 -16.73 26.77
CA PRO A 136 -2.39 -17.53 27.38
C PRO A 136 -1.98 -19.01 27.49
N ALA A 137 -2.61 -19.75 28.39
CA ALA A 137 -2.48 -21.21 28.46
C ALA A 137 -3.20 -21.90 27.28
N ILE A 138 -2.58 -22.90 26.66
CA ILE A 138 -3.19 -23.79 25.65
C ILE A 138 -3.53 -25.15 26.27
N ARG A 139 -4.67 -25.74 25.91
CA ARG A 139 -4.89 -27.19 26.02
C ARG A 139 -5.08 -27.84 24.64
N TYR A 140 -4.71 -29.12 24.52
CA TYR A 140 -4.95 -29.93 23.32
C TYR A 140 -6.07 -30.93 23.60
N ALA A 141 -7.15 -30.86 22.82
CA ALA A 141 -8.23 -31.83 22.86
C ALA A 141 -8.12 -32.77 21.64
N LYS A 142 -7.90 -34.06 21.88
CA LYS A 142 -7.86 -35.08 20.82
C LYS A 142 -9.28 -35.42 20.37
N LYS A 143 -9.61 -35.21 19.10
CA LYS A 143 -10.89 -35.61 18.50
C LYS A 143 -10.64 -36.51 17.29
N GLU A 144 -10.96 -37.79 17.45
CA GLU A 144 -10.86 -38.87 16.45
C GLU A 144 -9.47 -39.05 15.80
N SER A 145 -9.05 -38.13 14.92
CA SER A 145 -7.77 -38.17 14.21
C SER A 145 -6.90 -36.91 14.34
N TYR A 146 -7.40 -35.83 14.95
CA TYR A 146 -6.70 -34.54 15.07
C TYR A 146 -6.70 -33.97 16.49
N PHE A 147 -5.75 -33.06 16.77
CA PHE A 147 -5.64 -32.33 18.03
C PHE A 147 -6.18 -30.90 17.85
N LEU A 148 -7.35 -30.63 18.42
CA LEU A 148 -7.95 -29.29 18.44
C LEU A 148 -7.33 -28.49 19.60
N ARG A 149 -6.82 -27.29 19.30
CA ARG A 149 -6.23 -26.37 20.29
C ARG A 149 -7.32 -25.48 20.88
N TRP A 150 -7.28 -25.28 22.20
CA TRP A 150 -8.13 -24.34 22.92
C TRP A 150 -7.27 -23.45 23.83
N THR A 151 -7.65 -22.19 23.99
CA THR A 151 -7.13 -21.32 25.05
C THR A 151 -7.86 -21.59 26.37
N GLY A 152 -7.14 -21.70 27.47
CA GLY A 152 -7.70 -21.98 28.79
C GLY A 152 -8.20 -23.42 28.98
N TYR A 153 -8.90 -23.66 30.08
CA TYR A 153 -9.47 -24.97 30.43
C TYR A 153 -10.89 -24.84 31.01
N PRO A 154 -11.82 -25.79 30.75
CA PRO A 154 -13.18 -25.73 31.28
C PRO A 154 -13.21 -25.89 32.81
N VAL A 155 -14.18 -25.23 33.48
CA VAL A 155 -14.37 -25.35 34.94
C VAL A 155 -14.69 -26.79 35.38
N GLY A 156 -15.44 -27.52 34.55
CA GLY A 156 -15.89 -28.88 34.82
C GLY A 156 -16.49 -29.55 33.60
N ILE A 157 -17.15 -30.70 33.81
CA ILE A 157 -17.87 -31.44 32.78
C ILE A 157 -19.08 -32.17 33.40
N LYS A 158 -20.16 -32.27 32.63
CA LYS A 158 -21.36 -33.05 32.97
C LYS A 158 -21.31 -34.41 32.28
N VAL A 159 -21.48 -35.49 33.03
CA VAL A 159 -21.48 -36.88 32.53
C VAL A 159 -22.58 -37.66 33.23
N GLN A 160 -23.54 -38.23 32.48
CA GLN A 160 -24.66 -39.03 33.02
C GLN A 160 -25.41 -38.33 34.19
N ASP A 161 -25.76 -37.05 33.98
CA ASP A 161 -26.34 -36.11 34.97
C ASP A 161 -25.54 -35.85 36.26
N ALA A 162 -24.38 -36.48 36.43
CA ALA A 162 -23.38 -36.11 37.43
C ALA A 162 -22.50 -34.95 36.94
N TYR A 163 -22.07 -34.11 37.89
CA TYR A 163 -21.28 -32.90 37.63
C TYR A 163 -19.89 -33.06 38.25
N TYR A 164 -18.85 -32.92 37.43
CA TYR A 164 -17.45 -33.09 37.84
C TYR A 164 -16.67 -31.80 37.63
N VAL A 165 -15.72 -31.50 38.52
CA VAL A 165 -14.84 -30.32 38.45
C VAL A 165 -13.40 -30.73 38.18
N PHE A 166 -12.68 -29.92 37.39
CA PHE A 166 -11.24 -30.05 37.19
C PHE A 166 -10.51 -29.30 38.32
N ASN A 167 -10.00 -30.07 39.29
CA ASN A 167 -9.41 -29.58 40.53
C ASN A 167 -7.90 -29.85 40.64
N HIS A 168 -7.34 -30.68 39.76
CA HIS A 168 -5.91 -30.86 39.59
C HIS A 168 -5.46 -30.30 38.24
N LEU A 169 -4.44 -29.45 38.21
CA LEU A 169 -3.90 -28.87 36.98
C LEU A 169 -2.42 -29.26 36.78
N LYS A 170 -2.12 -29.87 35.64
CA LYS A 170 -0.75 -30.08 35.18
C LYS A 170 -0.38 -28.94 34.22
N PHE A 171 0.72 -28.24 34.50
CA PHE A 171 1.24 -27.16 33.67
C PHE A 171 2.54 -27.56 32.98
N THR A 172 2.63 -27.38 31.66
CA THR A 172 3.90 -27.45 30.93
C THR A 172 4.30 -26.04 30.49
N VAL A 173 5.48 -25.60 30.94
CA VAL A 173 6.05 -24.30 30.55
C VAL A 173 7.20 -24.56 29.58
N LEU A 174 7.00 -24.18 28.32
CA LEU A 174 8.03 -24.29 27.29
C LEU A 174 9.00 -23.12 27.44
N VAL A 175 10.27 -23.43 27.67
CA VAL A 175 11.33 -22.44 27.88
C VAL A 175 12.39 -22.50 26.80
N HIS A 176 12.90 -21.35 26.39
CA HIS A 176 14.03 -21.23 25.48
C HIS A 176 15.22 -20.64 26.22
N LYS A 177 16.39 -21.25 26.07
CA LYS A 177 17.63 -20.79 26.70
C LYS A 177 18.05 -19.44 26.12
N TYR A 178 18.40 -18.49 26.98
CA TYR A 178 18.90 -17.18 26.57
C TYR A 178 20.36 -17.32 26.12
N GLU A 179 20.58 -17.51 24.82
CA GLU A 179 21.89 -17.27 24.23
C GLU A 179 22.24 -15.78 24.29
N GLU A 180 23.40 -15.46 24.87
CA GLU A 180 23.87 -14.08 24.97
C GLU A 180 24.17 -13.44 23.60
N ALA A 181 23.19 -12.74 23.07
CA ALA A 181 23.46 -11.64 22.15
C ALA A 181 24.02 -10.47 22.97
N ASN A 182 25.28 -10.08 22.70
CA ASN A 182 25.98 -8.94 23.32
C ASN A 182 25.35 -7.58 22.91
N VAL A 183 24.12 -7.34 23.37
CA VAL A 183 23.22 -6.23 22.99
C VAL A 183 22.60 -5.56 24.22
N ALA A 184 22.52 -6.27 25.35
CA ALA A 184 21.88 -5.82 26.60
C ALA A 184 22.72 -4.81 27.42
N ARG A 185 23.03 -3.64 26.83
CA ARG A 185 23.51 -2.46 27.60
C ARG A 185 23.11 -1.09 27.06
N VAL A 186 22.19 -1.02 26.08
CA VAL A 186 21.74 0.25 25.46
C VAL A 186 20.20 0.35 25.38
N MET A 187 19.52 0.07 26.48
CA MET A 187 18.21 0.63 26.84
C MET A 187 18.11 0.72 28.36
N GLY A 188 18.55 1.83 28.92
CA GLY A 188 18.54 2.11 30.36
C GLY A 188 18.81 3.59 30.60
N THR A 189 17.75 4.38 30.74
CA THR A 189 17.81 5.84 30.90
C THR A 189 17.06 6.25 32.16
N GLY A 190 17.80 6.72 33.17
CA GLY A 190 17.27 7.52 34.28
C GLY A 190 16.46 6.75 35.34
N ASP A 191 17.09 6.58 36.50
CA ASP A 191 16.52 6.45 37.84
C ASP A 191 15.38 5.45 38.11
N GLY A 192 15.78 4.38 38.80
CA GLY A 192 14.94 3.39 39.47
C GLY A 192 15.74 2.71 40.60
N SER A 193 16.36 3.53 41.45
CA SER A 193 17.13 3.08 42.62
C SER A 193 16.22 2.66 43.79
N GLU A 194 16.73 1.77 44.65
CA GLU A 194 16.04 1.06 45.76
C GLU A 194 15.36 -0.27 45.35
N LEU A 195 15.70 -1.44 45.91
CA LEU A 195 16.80 -1.81 46.83
C LEU A 195 17.45 -3.13 46.39
N ILE A 196 18.77 -3.28 46.64
CA ILE A 196 19.47 -4.56 46.62
C ILE A 196 20.23 -4.74 47.94
N PRO A 197 19.93 -5.77 48.77
CA PRO A 197 20.82 -6.21 49.83
C PRO A 197 21.96 -7.05 49.23
N THR A 198 23.20 -6.56 49.29
CA THR A 198 24.35 -7.14 48.59
C THR A 198 24.99 -8.33 49.32
N VAL A 199 24.68 -9.56 48.89
CA VAL A 199 25.48 -10.79 49.14
C VAL A 199 25.33 -11.68 47.90
N GLY A 200 26.36 -12.31 47.33
CA GLY A 200 27.80 -12.28 47.61
C GLY A 200 28.60 -12.83 46.42
N SER A 201 29.93 -12.79 46.47
CA SER A 201 30.79 -13.21 45.35
C SER A 201 30.88 -14.74 45.19
N GLY A 202 30.88 -15.23 43.95
CA GLY A 202 31.28 -16.59 43.60
C GLY A 202 30.15 -17.51 43.13
N GLY A 203 29.82 -17.44 41.84
CA GLY A 203 28.93 -18.39 41.16
C GLY A 203 29.10 -18.30 39.65
N SER A 204 28.99 -19.43 38.95
CA SER A 204 28.94 -19.47 37.48
C SER A 204 27.74 -18.69 36.97
N GLU A 205 27.89 -17.94 35.87
CA GLU A 205 26.78 -17.25 35.20
C GLU A 205 25.73 -18.29 34.75
N LEU A 206 24.66 -18.38 35.54
CA LEU A 206 23.54 -19.29 35.29
C LEU A 206 22.83 -18.83 34.01
N PRO A 207 22.59 -19.74 33.04
CA PRO A 207 21.93 -19.36 31.81
C PRO A 207 20.52 -18.85 32.12
N GLY A 208 20.23 -17.64 31.66
CA GLY A 208 18.88 -17.12 31.67
C GLY A 208 17.97 -17.93 30.74
N TYR A 209 16.68 -17.90 31.01
CA TYR A 209 15.65 -18.57 30.22
C TYR A 209 14.48 -17.61 29.93
N MET A 210 13.87 -17.78 28.76
CA MET A 210 12.67 -17.04 28.33
C MET A 210 11.48 -18.01 28.21
N VAL A 211 10.27 -17.54 28.56
CA VAL A 211 9.04 -18.32 28.34
C VAL A 211 8.59 -18.18 26.88
N VAL A 212 8.41 -19.31 26.19
CA VAL A 212 8.07 -19.38 24.76
C VAL A 212 6.81 -20.19 24.45
N GLY A 213 6.20 -20.81 25.46
CA GLY A 213 4.89 -21.44 25.37
C GLY A 213 4.37 -21.82 26.76
N PHE A 214 3.05 -21.88 26.90
CA PHE A 214 2.38 -22.21 28.16
C PHE A 214 1.20 -23.13 27.89
N GLU A 215 1.24 -24.34 28.45
CA GLU A 215 0.27 -25.40 28.21
C GLU A 215 -0.33 -25.93 29.53
N VAL A 216 -1.59 -26.36 29.50
CA VAL A 216 -2.34 -26.85 30.67
C VAL A 216 -3.13 -28.11 30.33
N VAL A 217 -3.03 -29.13 31.20
CA VAL A 217 -3.82 -30.35 31.16
C VAL A 217 -4.67 -30.41 32.44
N PRO A 218 -6.01 -30.25 32.34
CA PRO A 218 -6.91 -30.32 33.48
C PRO A 218 -7.28 -31.78 33.83
N CYS A 219 -7.30 -32.11 35.11
CA CYS A 219 -7.67 -33.42 35.64
C CYS A 219 -8.67 -33.30 36.82
N SER A 220 -9.53 -34.30 36.97
CA SER A 220 -10.55 -34.35 38.03
C SER A 220 -10.24 -35.49 39.00
N VAL A 221 -9.70 -35.15 40.17
CA VAL A 221 -9.07 -36.10 41.11
C VAL A 221 -9.75 -36.02 42.47
N MET A 222 -10.27 -37.14 42.97
CA MET A 222 -10.80 -37.21 44.33
C MET A 222 -9.66 -37.27 45.35
N HIS A 223 -9.50 -36.22 46.16
CA HIS A 223 -8.50 -36.16 47.23
C HIS A 223 -9.08 -36.67 48.57
N ASP A 224 -8.24 -37.24 49.43
CA ASP A 224 -8.65 -37.66 50.77
C ASP A 224 -8.79 -36.47 51.72
N ALA A 225 -10.02 -36.26 52.20
CA ALA A 225 -10.37 -35.19 53.13
C ALA A 225 -9.77 -35.35 54.54
N GLN A 226 -9.21 -36.52 54.90
CA GLN A 226 -8.47 -36.71 56.16
C GLN A 226 -7.02 -36.22 56.04
N SER A 227 -6.28 -36.73 55.05
CA SER A 227 -4.87 -36.38 54.77
C SER A 227 -4.65 -34.87 54.62
N VAL A 228 -5.60 -34.15 53.98
CA VAL A 228 -5.49 -32.72 53.71
C VAL A 228 -5.60 -31.85 54.97
N LYS A 229 -6.20 -32.32 56.08
CA LYS A 229 -6.49 -31.49 57.27
C LYS A 229 -5.26 -30.88 57.97
N LYS A 230 -4.04 -31.36 57.70
CA LYS A 230 -2.79 -30.88 58.32
C LYS A 230 -1.81 -30.23 57.34
N LEU A 231 -2.14 -30.15 56.05
CA LEU A 231 -1.26 -29.60 55.02
C LEU A 231 -1.34 -28.07 54.98
N LYS A 232 -0.18 -27.41 54.94
CA LYS A 232 -0.07 -25.97 54.61
C LYS A 232 -0.16 -25.79 53.08
N PRO A 233 -0.68 -24.64 52.59
CA PRO A 233 -0.57 -24.27 51.18
C PRO A 233 0.86 -24.40 50.65
N TYR A 234 1.00 -24.84 49.39
CA TYR A 234 2.27 -25.17 48.72
C TYR A 234 3.05 -26.36 49.32
N GLY A 235 2.45 -27.14 50.22
CA GLY A 235 3.01 -28.42 50.68
C GLY A 235 2.83 -29.54 49.66
N LYS A 236 3.76 -30.50 49.61
CA LYS A 236 3.61 -31.69 48.75
C LYS A 236 2.58 -32.66 49.33
N TYR A 237 1.67 -33.14 48.48
CA TYR A 237 0.58 -34.05 48.84
C TYR A 237 1.11 -35.48 49.11
N PRO A 238 0.51 -36.27 50.02
CA PRO A 238 1.18 -37.45 50.60
C PRO A 238 1.24 -38.71 49.70
N SER A 239 0.46 -38.75 48.61
CA SER A 239 0.40 -39.88 47.67
C SER A 239 0.46 -39.38 46.22
N PRO A 240 1.20 -40.04 45.32
CA PRO A 240 1.37 -39.57 43.94
C PRO A 240 0.04 -39.50 43.18
N ILE A 241 -0.25 -38.36 42.57
CA ILE A 241 -1.49 -38.10 41.84
C ILE A 241 -1.35 -38.59 40.39
N LYS A 242 -2.24 -39.47 39.93
CA LYS A 242 -2.34 -39.86 38.52
C LYS A 242 -3.35 -38.96 37.81
N CYS A 243 -2.84 -37.98 37.06
CA CYS A 243 -3.63 -37.14 36.16
C CYS A 243 -3.85 -37.87 34.82
N ASP A 244 -5.00 -38.54 34.66
CA ASP A 244 -5.49 -39.04 33.36
C ASP A 244 -6.66 -38.15 32.88
N PRO A 245 -6.49 -37.38 31.80
CA PRO A 245 -7.49 -36.42 31.31
C PRO A 245 -8.73 -37.08 30.68
N THR A 246 -8.78 -38.41 30.55
CA THR A 246 -9.97 -39.15 30.10
C THR A 246 -10.88 -39.59 31.27
N THR A 247 -10.38 -39.52 32.51
CA THR A 247 -11.10 -39.98 33.71
C THR A 247 -11.65 -38.80 34.52
N VAL A 248 -12.85 -38.98 35.11
CA VAL A 248 -13.47 -38.01 36.01
C VAL A 248 -13.79 -38.64 37.36
N ALA A 249 -13.32 -38.04 38.46
CA ALA A 249 -13.47 -38.59 39.80
C ALA A 249 -14.02 -37.60 40.84
N MET A 250 -13.79 -36.28 40.70
CA MET A 250 -14.24 -35.30 41.69
C MET A 250 -15.68 -34.84 41.42
N LEU A 251 -16.64 -35.61 41.94
CA LEU A 251 -18.07 -35.29 41.91
C LEU A 251 -18.40 -34.08 42.80
N VAL A 252 -19.14 -33.11 42.27
CA VAL A 252 -19.59 -31.94 43.05
C VAL A 252 -20.83 -32.29 43.88
N LYS A 253 -20.75 -32.09 45.20
CA LYS A 253 -21.87 -32.21 46.14
C LYS A 253 -22.06 -30.93 46.97
N GLU A 254 -23.26 -30.76 47.54
CA GLU A 254 -23.57 -29.68 48.49
C GLU A 254 -22.96 -29.98 49.88
N ASN A 255 -22.49 -28.96 50.58
CA ASN A 255 -21.79 -29.02 51.87
C ASN A 255 -20.46 -29.81 51.91
N GLU A 256 -19.98 -30.38 50.79
CA GLU A 256 -18.62 -30.91 50.70
C GLU A 256 -17.63 -29.81 50.22
N PRO A 257 -16.36 -29.83 50.69
CA PRO A 257 -15.32 -28.90 50.25
C PRO A 257 -14.55 -29.44 49.04
N ILE A 258 -14.08 -28.55 48.15
CA ILE A 258 -13.17 -28.93 47.06
C ILE A 258 -11.71 -28.78 47.53
N VAL A 259 -10.87 -29.72 47.12
CA VAL A 259 -9.41 -29.68 47.31
C VAL A 259 -8.77 -29.41 45.96
N PHE A 260 -7.93 -28.38 45.86
CA PHE A 260 -7.20 -28.03 44.64
C PHE A 260 -5.72 -28.38 44.77
N SER A 261 -5.14 -28.87 43.68
CA SER A 261 -3.71 -29.20 43.59
C SER A 261 -3.16 -28.89 42.19
N TYR A 262 -1.84 -28.82 42.06
CA TYR A 262 -1.18 -28.65 40.76
C TYR A 262 0.18 -29.33 40.68
N GLU A 263 0.68 -29.48 39.46
CA GLU A 263 2.08 -29.78 39.16
C GLU A 263 2.58 -28.89 38.02
N VAL A 264 3.88 -28.61 37.99
CA VAL A 264 4.53 -27.81 36.95
C VAL A 264 5.78 -28.52 36.43
N THR A 265 5.86 -28.63 35.11
CA THR A 265 6.99 -29.21 34.37
C THR A 265 7.52 -28.20 33.35
N PHE A 266 8.81 -27.95 33.39
CA PHE A 266 9.53 -27.12 32.43
C PHE A 266 10.16 -28.01 31.36
N GLU A 267 9.95 -27.66 30.10
CA GLU A 267 10.52 -28.36 28.93
C GLU A 267 11.29 -27.37 28.06
N GLU A 268 12.53 -27.70 27.69
CA GLU A 268 13.33 -26.86 26.79
C GLU A 268 12.85 -27.00 25.34
N SER A 269 12.70 -25.88 24.62
CA SER A 269 12.10 -25.83 23.29
C SER A 269 12.90 -25.00 22.29
N ASP A 270 13.00 -25.47 21.05
CA ASP A 270 13.62 -24.74 19.92
C ASP A 270 12.84 -23.49 19.46
N ILE A 271 11.64 -23.26 20.00
CA ILE A 271 10.82 -22.09 19.68
C ILE A 271 11.51 -20.84 20.22
N LYS A 272 11.89 -19.92 19.33
CA LYS A 272 12.49 -18.64 19.73
C LYS A 272 11.44 -17.68 20.24
N TRP A 273 11.86 -16.76 21.11
CA TRP A 273 10.98 -15.72 21.66
C TRP A 273 10.19 -14.91 20.61
N PRO A 274 10.74 -14.46 19.45
CA PRO A 274 9.93 -13.74 18.45
C PRO A 274 8.83 -14.59 17.80
N SER A 275 9.05 -15.90 17.69
CA SER A 275 8.10 -16.87 17.09
C SER A 275 7.12 -17.49 18.11
N ARG A 276 7.19 -17.12 19.39
CA ARG A 276 6.37 -17.74 20.45
C ARG A 276 4.86 -17.65 20.20
N TRP A 277 4.42 -16.59 19.55
CA TRP A 277 3.01 -16.39 19.19
C TRP A 277 2.56 -17.16 17.93
N ASP A 278 3.47 -17.69 17.10
CA ASP A 278 3.10 -18.43 15.87
C ASP A 278 2.25 -19.67 16.18
N ALA A 279 2.46 -20.31 17.34
CA ALA A 279 1.67 -21.44 17.82
C ALA A 279 0.21 -21.08 18.18
N TYR A 280 -0.04 -19.81 18.50
CA TYR A 280 -1.32 -19.24 18.92
C TYR A 280 -2.08 -18.60 17.74
N LEU A 281 -1.35 -18.05 16.76
CA LEU A 281 -1.88 -17.24 15.66
C LEU A 281 -2.16 -18.02 14.36
N LYS A 282 -1.83 -19.32 14.33
CA LYS A 282 -1.93 -20.16 13.12
C LYS A 282 -3.36 -20.64 12.85
N MET A 283 -4.12 -19.86 12.10
CA MET A 283 -5.42 -20.28 11.55
C MET A 283 -5.25 -21.24 10.37
N GLU A 284 -6.08 -22.28 10.32
CA GLU A 284 -6.23 -23.16 9.15
C GLU A 284 -7.24 -22.52 8.19
N GLY A 285 -6.90 -22.36 6.90
CA GLY A 285 -7.82 -21.77 5.92
C GLY A 285 -7.19 -20.84 4.86
N SER A 286 -5.87 -20.65 4.81
CA SER A 286 -5.20 -19.70 3.89
C SER A 286 -5.62 -19.81 2.41
N LYS A 287 -5.95 -21.01 1.93
CA LYS A 287 -6.49 -21.24 0.57
C LYS A 287 -7.85 -20.54 0.33
N VAL A 288 -8.70 -20.46 1.35
CA VAL A 288 -10.05 -19.87 1.27
C VAL A 288 -9.97 -18.34 1.18
N HIS A 289 -9.06 -17.71 1.93
CA HIS A 289 -8.79 -16.27 1.80
C HIS A 289 -8.28 -15.90 0.39
N TRP A 290 -7.41 -16.73 -0.21
CA TRP A 290 -6.99 -16.53 -1.61
C TRP A 290 -8.15 -16.68 -2.61
N PHE A 291 -9.05 -17.64 -2.39
CA PHE A 291 -10.27 -17.80 -3.20
C PHE A 291 -11.20 -16.58 -3.09
N SER A 292 -11.38 -16.04 -1.87
CA SER A 292 -12.13 -14.81 -1.58
C SER A 292 -11.58 -13.60 -2.36
N ILE A 293 -10.25 -13.42 -2.35
CA ILE A 293 -9.59 -12.34 -3.09
C ILE A 293 -9.79 -12.49 -4.61
N LEU A 294 -9.64 -13.69 -5.17
CA LEU A 294 -9.84 -13.93 -6.61
C LEU A 294 -11.27 -13.63 -7.05
N ASN A 295 -12.27 -14.08 -6.29
CA ASN A 295 -13.68 -13.80 -6.56
C ASN A 295 -13.98 -12.29 -6.48
N SER A 296 -13.46 -11.61 -5.45
CA SER A 296 -13.66 -10.17 -5.27
C SER A 296 -13.01 -9.34 -6.39
N LEU A 297 -11.82 -9.76 -6.86
CA LEU A 297 -11.13 -9.10 -7.97
C LEU A 297 -11.87 -9.30 -9.29
N MET A 298 -12.43 -10.50 -9.53
CA MET A 298 -13.31 -10.77 -10.68
C MET A 298 -14.52 -9.82 -10.69
N VAL A 299 -15.25 -9.72 -9.56
CA VAL A 299 -16.41 -8.82 -9.43
C VAL A 299 -16.05 -7.36 -9.72
N ILE A 300 -14.89 -6.88 -9.25
CA ILE A 300 -14.40 -5.53 -9.56
C ILE A 300 -14.08 -5.37 -11.04
N THR A 301 -13.39 -6.32 -11.68
CA THR A 301 -13.10 -6.21 -13.12
C THR A 301 -14.37 -6.20 -13.98
N PHE A 302 -15.42 -6.89 -13.55
CA PHE A 302 -16.73 -6.89 -14.18
C PHE A 302 -17.47 -5.55 -13.99
N LEU A 303 -17.52 -5.03 -12.75
CA LEU A 303 -18.13 -3.72 -12.44
C LEU A 303 -17.41 -2.56 -13.15
N ALA A 304 -16.08 -2.53 -13.08
CA ALA A 304 -15.27 -1.56 -13.81
C ALA A 304 -15.46 -1.68 -15.33
N GLY A 305 -15.66 -2.90 -15.85
CA GLY A 305 -16.04 -3.15 -17.25
C GLY A 305 -17.39 -2.54 -17.60
N ILE A 306 -18.41 -2.72 -16.77
CA ILE A 306 -19.75 -2.11 -16.94
C ILE A 306 -19.66 -0.57 -16.89
N VAL A 307 -18.94 -0.01 -15.90
CA VAL A 307 -18.73 1.45 -15.79
C VAL A 307 -18.00 2.00 -17.02
N LEU A 308 -16.98 1.30 -17.51
CA LEU A 308 -16.25 1.66 -18.72
C LEU A 308 -17.16 1.60 -19.97
N VAL A 309 -18.03 0.58 -20.10
CA VAL A 309 -19.00 0.48 -21.19
C VAL A 309 -20.05 1.59 -21.11
N ILE A 310 -20.59 1.91 -19.93
CA ILE A 310 -21.53 3.04 -19.73
C ILE A 310 -20.85 4.36 -20.11
N PHE A 311 -19.62 4.60 -19.65
CA PHE A 311 -18.86 5.80 -19.95
C PHE A 311 -18.53 5.91 -21.44
N LEU A 312 -18.02 4.85 -22.07
CA LEU A 312 -17.73 4.83 -23.50
C LEU A 312 -18.99 4.95 -24.36
N ARG A 313 -20.11 4.34 -23.99
CA ARG A 313 -21.40 4.46 -24.71
C ARG A 313 -21.96 5.87 -24.60
N THR A 314 -21.90 6.47 -23.41
CA THR A 314 -22.37 7.85 -23.18
C THR A 314 -21.48 8.86 -23.89
N VAL A 315 -20.15 8.75 -23.78
CA VAL A 315 -19.20 9.63 -24.48
C VAL A 315 -19.28 9.45 -26.00
N ARG A 316 -19.43 8.23 -26.52
CA ARG A 316 -19.61 8.00 -27.96
C ARG A 316 -20.93 8.60 -28.46
N ARG A 317 -22.06 8.33 -27.78
CA ARG A 317 -23.37 8.86 -28.16
C ARG A 317 -23.42 10.39 -28.10
N ASP A 318 -22.78 10.99 -27.10
CA ASP A 318 -22.69 12.45 -27.04
C ASP A 318 -21.75 13.01 -28.12
N LEU A 319 -20.62 12.37 -28.45
CA LEU A 319 -19.77 12.82 -29.57
C LEU A 319 -20.51 12.77 -30.91
N THR A 320 -21.14 11.65 -31.26
CA THR A 320 -21.83 11.53 -32.55
C THR A 320 -22.99 12.53 -32.68
N ARG A 321 -23.73 12.79 -31.59
CA ARG A 321 -24.82 13.79 -31.57
C ARG A 321 -24.31 15.25 -31.57
N TYR A 322 -23.00 15.50 -31.44
CA TYR A 322 -22.37 16.79 -31.75
C TYR A 322 -21.85 16.87 -33.19
N GLU A 323 -21.58 15.74 -33.84
CA GLU A 323 -21.18 15.66 -35.25
C GLU A 323 -22.40 15.74 -36.21
N GLU A 324 -23.61 15.40 -35.73
CA GLU A 324 -24.88 15.46 -36.47
C GLU A 324 -25.54 16.86 -36.55
N LEU A 325 -24.97 17.90 -35.93
CA LEU A 325 -25.61 19.22 -35.80
C LEU A 325 -25.27 20.19 -36.95
N ASP A 326 -25.97 20.04 -38.07
CA ASP A 326 -26.10 21.08 -39.09
C ASP A 326 -27.34 22.00 -38.83
N LYS A 327 -27.41 23.13 -39.54
CA LYS A 327 -27.90 24.41 -39.01
C LYS A 327 -29.41 24.60 -38.80
N GLU A 328 -30.28 23.65 -39.14
CA GLU A 328 -31.75 23.88 -39.09
C GLU A 328 -32.48 23.15 -37.94
N ALA A 329 -31.84 22.21 -37.23
CA ALA A 329 -32.51 21.36 -36.24
C ALA A 329 -32.91 22.06 -34.90
N GLN A 330 -32.66 23.37 -34.75
CA GLN A 330 -32.81 24.08 -33.47
C GLN A 330 -34.28 24.16 -32.96
N ALA A 331 -35.26 24.04 -33.85
CA ALA A 331 -36.68 24.01 -33.49
C ALA A 331 -37.16 22.62 -32.99
N GLN A 332 -36.63 21.54 -33.55
CA GLN A 332 -36.95 20.15 -33.18
C GLN A 332 -36.38 19.75 -31.79
N MET A 333 -35.44 20.54 -31.26
CA MET A 333 -34.52 20.15 -30.19
C MET A 333 -35.17 19.90 -28.81
N ASN A 334 -36.44 20.31 -28.62
CA ASN A 334 -37.10 20.27 -27.31
C ASN A 334 -37.74 18.92 -26.95
N GLU A 335 -38.06 18.05 -27.91
CA GLU A 335 -38.81 16.80 -27.64
C GLU A 335 -37.92 15.59 -27.32
N GLU A 336 -36.66 15.55 -27.78
CA GLU A 336 -35.77 14.37 -27.62
C GLU A 336 -34.62 14.53 -26.59
N LEU A 337 -34.75 15.44 -25.62
CA LEU A 337 -33.71 15.71 -24.63
C LEU A 337 -33.72 14.71 -23.44
N SER A 338 -33.67 13.41 -23.70
CA SER A 338 -33.98 12.38 -22.67
C SER A 338 -33.10 12.37 -21.40
N GLY A 339 -33.77 12.23 -20.24
CA GLY A 339 -33.18 11.88 -18.95
C GLY A 339 -32.34 13.00 -18.31
N TRP A 340 -31.08 12.70 -17.97
CA TRP A 340 -30.28 13.54 -17.08
C TRP A 340 -30.04 14.97 -17.58
N LYS A 341 -30.15 15.20 -18.91
CA LYS A 341 -29.96 16.53 -19.51
C LYS A 341 -31.06 17.53 -19.12
N LEU A 342 -32.27 17.05 -18.77
CA LEU A 342 -33.39 17.88 -18.33
C LEU A 342 -33.26 18.41 -16.88
N VAL A 343 -32.50 17.71 -16.04
CA VAL A 343 -32.31 18.06 -14.61
C VAL A 343 -31.02 18.83 -14.34
N VAL A 344 -30.22 19.18 -15.36
CA VAL A 344 -28.91 19.83 -15.24
C VAL A 344 -28.92 21.10 -14.38
N GLY A 345 -30.02 21.87 -14.40
CA GLY A 345 -30.23 23.05 -13.55
C GLY A 345 -30.63 22.77 -12.09
N ASP A 346 -30.98 21.53 -11.73
CA ASP A 346 -31.43 21.13 -10.38
C ASP A 346 -30.48 20.13 -9.67
N VAL A 347 -29.54 19.48 -10.38
CA VAL A 347 -28.62 18.47 -9.81
C VAL A 347 -27.88 18.96 -8.55
N PHE A 348 -27.44 20.22 -8.52
CA PHE A 348 -26.65 20.79 -7.43
C PHE A 348 -27.48 21.52 -6.37
N ARG A 349 -28.81 21.38 -6.38
CA ARG A 349 -29.71 21.99 -5.38
C ARG A 349 -29.40 21.43 -3.98
N ALA A 350 -29.47 22.30 -2.97
CA ALA A 350 -29.11 21.94 -1.60
C ALA A 350 -29.97 20.77 -1.08
N PRO A 351 -29.38 19.70 -0.52
CA PRO A 351 -30.13 18.56 -0.02
C PRO A 351 -30.92 18.91 1.25
N ALA A 352 -32.06 18.25 1.43
CA ALA A 352 -32.82 18.29 2.68
C ALA A 352 -31.90 17.93 3.87
N ASN A 353 -31.97 18.69 4.95
CA ASN A 353 -31.09 18.53 6.12
C ASN A 353 -29.58 18.54 5.79
N SER A 354 -29.15 19.44 4.88
CA SER A 354 -27.76 19.61 4.44
C SER A 354 -26.71 19.62 5.57
N GLY A 355 -27.02 20.21 6.73
CA GLY A 355 -26.13 20.21 7.89
C GLY A 355 -25.87 18.81 8.46
N LEU A 356 -26.87 17.92 8.44
CA LEU A 356 -26.71 16.52 8.87
C LEU A 356 -25.84 15.73 7.88
N LEU A 357 -26.01 15.96 6.58
CA LEU A 357 -25.15 15.36 5.55
C LEU A 357 -23.69 15.79 5.72
N CYS A 358 -23.43 17.07 5.98
CA CYS A 358 -22.07 17.57 6.23
C CYS A 358 -21.43 16.92 7.47
N VAL A 359 -22.21 16.70 8.53
CA VAL A 359 -21.77 16.02 9.75
C VAL A 359 -21.46 14.54 9.48
N MET A 360 -22.37 13.81 8.83
CA MET A 360 -22.17 12.40 8.50
C MET A 360 -20.98 12.16 7.56
N VAL A 361 -20.74 13.06 6.60
CA VAL A 361 -19.54 13.04 5.74
C VAL A 361 -18.27 13.33 6.56
N GLY A 362 -18.30 14.30 7.48
CA GLY A 362 -17.18 14.58 8.38
C GLY A 362 -16.76 13.36 9.21
N ASP A 363 -17.72 12.78 9.93
CA ASP A 363 -17.52 11.57 10.74
C ASP A 363 -17.00 10.39 9.89
N GLY A 364 -17.54 10.23 8.68
CA GLY A 364 -17.11 9.20 7.73
C GLY A 364 -15.64 9.34 7.32
N VAL A 365 -15.12 10.55 7.09
CA VAL A 365 -13.68 10.79 6.83
C VAL A 365 -12.83 10.34 8.02
N GLN A 366 -13.27 10.67 9.24
CA GLN A 366 -12.55 10.35 10.47
C GLN A 366 -12.40 8.83 10.64
N ILE A 367 -13.51 8.11 10.50
CA ILE A 367 -13.57 6.66 10.71
C ILE A 367 -12.89 5.91 9.56
N LEU A 368 -13.09 6.31 8.29
CA LEU A 368 -12.40 5.71 7.15
C LEU A 368 -10.87 5.88 7.28
N GLY A 369 -10.41 7.09 7.63
CA GLY A 369 -8.99 7.35 7.84
C GLY A 369 -8.42 6.52 9.00
N MET A 370 -9.16 6.43 10.11
CA MET A 370 -8.76 5.62 11.28
C MET A 370 -8.61 4.14 10.89
N ALA A 371 -9.56 3.60 10.13
CA ALA A 371 -9.51 2.23 9.64
C ALA A 371 -8.32 1.99 8.71
N VAL A 372 -8.11 2.85 7.69
CA VAL A 372 -6.97 2.76 6.76
C VAL A 372 -5.64 2.77 7.52
N VAL A 373 -5.43 3.74 8.41
CA VAL A 373 -4.17 3.89 9.14
C VAL A 373 -3.96 2.71 10.11
N THR A 374 -4.99 2.33 10.89
CA THR A 374 -4.87 1.23 11.85
C THR A 374 -4.55 -0.10 11.15
N VAL A 375 -5.27 -0.44 10.07
CA VAL A 375 -5.05 -1.69 9.33
C VAL A 375 -3.70 -1.66 8.61
N MET A 376 -3.23 -0.52 8.11
CA MET A 376 -1.89 -0.38 7.54
C MET A 376 -0.78 -0.63 8.59
N PHE A 377 -0.87 -0.02 9.77
CA PHE A 377 0.12 -0.23 10.84
C PHE A 377 0.06 -1.64 11.44
N ALA A 378 -1.12 -2.28 11.48
CA ALA A 378 -1.28 -3.68 11.86
C ALA A 378 -0.67 -4.63 10.80
N ALA A 379 -0.89 -4.38 9.52
CA ALA A 379 -0.28 -5.14 8.41
C ALA A 379 1.25 -4.97 8.32
N LEU A 380 1.80 -3.86 8.82
CA LEU A 380 3.24 -3.64 9.01
C LEU A 380 3.79 -4.29 10.29
N GLY A 381 2.95 -4.94 11.10
CA GLY A 381 3.35 -5.63 12.33
C GLY A 381 3.54 -4.74 13.57
N PHE A 382 3.38 -3.42 13.46
CA PHE A 382 3.55 -2.49 14.58
C PHE A 382 2.43 -2.57 15.63
N MET A 383 1.24 -3.03 15.25
CA MET A 383 0.12 -3.30 16.15
C MET A 383 -0.38 -4.72 15.93
N SER A 384 0.23 -5.67 16.64
CA SER A 384 -0.15 -7.09 16.56
C SER A 384 -1.04 -7.49 17.75
N PRO A 385 -1.85 -8.57 17.63
CA PRO A 385 -2.65 -9.09 18.75
C PRO A 385 -1.82 -9.57 19.95
N ALA A 386 -0.51 -9.81 19.76
CA ALA A 386 0.41 -10.21 20.83
C ALA A 386 0.62 -9.12 21.89
N SER A 387 0.47 -7.83 21.51
CA SER A 387 0.43 -6.70 22.43
C SER A 387 -1.03 -6.35 22.74
N ARG A 388 -1.56 -6.91 23.83
CA ARG A 388 -2.96 -6.73 24.29
C ARG A 388 -3.33 -5.26 24.41
N GLY A 389 -4.60 -4.92 24.13
CA GLY A 389 -5.13 -3.56 24.17
C GLY A 389 -4.58 -2.56 23.13
N THR A 390 -3.37 -2.76 22.62
CA THR A 390 -2.60 -1.81 21.79
C THR A 390 -3.35 -1.41 20.51
N LEU A 391 -4.06 -2.35 19.88
CA LEU A 391 -4.86 -2.09 18.68
C LEU A 391 -6.00 -1.09 18.95
N ILE A 392 -6.67 -1.18 20.11
CA ILE A 392 -7.73 -0.23 20.52
C ILE A 392 -7.13 1.13 20.86
N ILE A 393 -6.00 1.17 21.59
CA ILE A 393 -5.28 2.42 21.89
C ILE A 393 -4.88 3.13 20.59
N GLY A 394 -4.36 2.39 19.61
CA GLY A 394 -4.04 2.90 18.28
C GLY A 394 -5.26 3.46 17.54
N MET A 395 -6.39 2.74 17.52
CA MET A 395 -7.64 3.24 16.94
C MET A 395 -8.08 4.56 17.57
N LEU A 396 -8.11 4.65 18.92
CA LEU A 396 -8.49 5.87 19.64
C LEU A 396 -7.55 7.05 19.32
N PHE A 397 -6.24 6.81 19.32
CA PHE A 397 -5.22 7.81 19.00
C PHE A 397 -5.36 8.34 17.56
N PHE A 398 -5.49 7.46 16.57
CA PHE A 398 -5.68 7.87 15.18
C PHE A 398 -7.04 8.54 14.96
N TYR A 399 -8.10 8.09 15.64
CA TYR A 399 -9.41 8.75 15.61
C TYR A 399 -9.33 10.22 16.07
N MET A 400 -8.64 10.49 17.17
CA MET A 400 -8.45 11.85 17.70
C MET A 400 -7.71 12.76 16.71
N ILE A 401 -6.58 12.31 16.17
CA ILE A 401 -5.76 13.10 15.22
C ILE A 401 -6.55 13.41 13.93
N LEU A 402 -7.27 12.42 13.41
CA LEU A 402 -8.04 12.56 12.16
C LEU A 402 -9.29 13.44 12.31
N GLY A 403 -9.65 13.86 13.53
CA GLY A 403 -10.67 14.88 13.76
C GLY A 403 -10.39 16.19 13.00
N ILE A 404 -9.11 16.55 12.81
CA ILE A 404 -8.71 17.71 11.99
C ILE A 404 -9.19 17.57 10.54
N ALA A 405 -9.10 16.36 9.96
CA ALA A 405 -9.59 16.09 8.60
C ALA A 405 -11.13 16.09 8.54
N ALA A 406 -11.79 15.53 9.56
CA ALA A 406 -13.24 15.49 9.69
C ALA A 406 -13.87 16.90 9.69
N GLY A 407 -13.39 17.78 10.57
CA GLY A 407 -13.84 19.16 10.66
C GLY A 407 -13.55 19.96 9.39
N TYR A 408 -12.37 19.77 8.78
CA TYR A 408 -11.99 20.43 7.53
C TYR A 408 -12.96 20.08 6.39
N VAL A 409 -13.25 18.80 6.18
CA VAL A 409 -14.14 18.36 5.08
C VAL A 409 -15.59 18.78 5.36
N ALA A 410 -16.10 18.59 6.58
CA ALA A 410 -17.48 18.95 6.92
C ALA A 410 -17.77 20.43 6.74
N VAL A 411 -16.89 21.31 7.23
CA VAL A 411 -17.06 22.77 7.09
C VAL A 411 -16.86 23.23 5.64
N ARG A 412 -15.94 22.62 4.89
CA ARG A 412 -15.73 22.95 3.47
C ARG A 412 -16.92 22.50 2.60
N LEU A 413 -17.55 21.36 2.91
CA LEU A 413 -18.79 20.91 2.25
C LEU A 413 -19.97 21.83 2.62
N TRP A 414 -20.14 22.18 3.90
CA TRP A 414 -21.15 23.15 4.34
C TRP A 414 -21.04 24.48 3.58
N ARG A 415 -19.82 25.03 3.50
CA ARG A 415 -19.54 26.28 2.77
C ARG A 415 -19.78 26.15 1.25
N THR A 416 -19.64 24.95 0.69
CA THR A 416 -19.91 24.66 -0.72
C THR A 416 -21.41 24.64 -1.00
N ILE A 417 -22.20 23.96 -0.16
CA ILE A 417 -23.68 23.95 -0.26
C ILE A 417 -24.26 25.35 0.01
N GLY A 418 -23.67 26.10 0.95
CA GLY A 418 -24.05 27.47 1.30
C GLY A 418 -23.51 28.58 0.38
N CYS A 419 -23.13 28.25 -0.86
CA CYS A 419 -22.63 29.20 -1.89
C CYS A 419 -21.58 30.20 -1.36
N GLY A 420 -20.68 29.74 -0.48
CA GLY A 420 -19.55 30.51 0.03
C GLY A 420 -19.74 31.15 1.41
N ASP A 421 -20.96 31.14 1.97
CA ASP A 421 -21.24 31.69 3.30
C ASP A 421 -20.48 30.94 4.40
N LYS A 422 -19.98 31.68 5.39
CA LYS A 422 -19.23 31.21 6.55
C LYS A 422 -20.11 31.07 7.79
N LYS A 423 -21.35 31.58 7.80
CA LYS A 423 -22.25 31.49 8.95
C LYS A 423 -22.48 30.03 9.35
N GLY A 424 -22.52 29.78 10.66
CA GLY A 424 -22.78 28.46 11.24
C GLY A 424 -21.61 27.46 11.26
N TRP A 425 -20.42 27.80 10.74
CA TRP A 425 -19.29 26.83 10.64
C TRP A 425 -18.93 26.14 11.96
N VAL A 426 -18.94 26.89 13.07
CA VAL A 426 -18.69 26.35 14.43
C VAL A 426 -19.76 25.34 14.82
N SER A 427 -21.03 25.59 14.52
CA SER A 427 -22.14 24.68 14.84
C SER A 427 -22.05 23.37 14.06
N VAL A 428 -21.61 23.41 12.79
CA VAL A 428 -21.35 22.19 12.00
C VAL A 428 -20.17 21.41 12.58
N SER A 429 -19.06 22.09 12.86
CA SER A 429 -17.85 21.45 13.39
C SER A 429 -18.06 20.85 14.79
N TRP A 430 -18.85 21.50 15.65
CA TRP A 430 -19.27 20.97 16.95
C TRP A 430 -20.16 19.72 16.79
N LYS A 431 -21.09 19.73 15.83
CA LYS A 431 -21.94 18.57 15.55
C LYS A 431 -21.14 17.38 15.03
N VAL A 432 -20.11 17.55 14.20
CA VAL A 432 -19.14 16.48 13.86
C VAL A 432 -18.54 15.90 15.15
N ALA A 433 -17.94 16.77 15.97
CA ALA A 433 -17.24 16.36 17.18
C ALA A 433 -18.10 15.61 18.20
N CYS A 434 -19.43 15.81 18.19
CA CYS A 434 -20.35 15.22 19.16
C CYS A 434 -21.28 14.14 18.59
N PHE A 435 -21.58 14.09 17.29
CA PHE A 435 -22.66 13.26 16.75
C PHE A 435 -22.32 11.76 16.71
N PHE A 436 -21.19 11.37 16.14
CA PHE A 436 -20.75 9.98 16.22
C PHE A 436 -20.34 9.57 17.66
N PRO A 437 -19.44 10.30 18.36
CA PRO A 437 -19.01 9.90 19.70
C PRO A 437 -20.15 9.86 20.73
N GLY A 438 -21.11 10.79 20.67
CA GLY A 438 -22.25 10.82 21.59
C GLY A 438 -23.19 9.63 21.42
N ILE A 439 -23.42 9.17 20.18
CA ILE A 439 -24.21 7.95 19.92
C ILE A 439 -23.46 6.71 20.38
N ALA A 440 -22.15 6.62 20.09
CA ALA A 440 -21.31 5.51 20.55
C ALA A 440 -21.25 5.44 22.08
N PHE A 441 -21.10 6.59 22.76
CA PHE A 441 -21.07 6.70 24.21
C PHE A 441 -22.43 6.34 24.85
N LEU A 442 -23.54 6.73 24.23
CA LEU A 442 -24.89 6.35 24.69
C LEU A 442 -25.09 4.83 24.59
N ILE A 443 -24.75 4.21 23.45
CA ILE A 443 -24.83 2.75 23.29
C ILE A 443 -23.93 2.04 24.31
N LEU A 444 -22.68 2.49 24.45
CA LEU A 444 -21.74 1.94 25.44
C LEU A 444 -22.29 2.05 26.87
N THR A 445 -22.90 3.18 27.22
CA THR A 445 -23.51 3.40 28.54
C THR A 445 -24.70 2.44 28.77
N THR A 446 -25.57 2.25 27.77
CA THR A 446 -26.70 1.31 27.83
C THR A 446 -26.23 -0.13 28.01
N LEU A 447 -25.24 -0.58 27.23
CA LEU A 447 -24.67 -1.93 27.37
C LEU A 447 -23.96 -2.09 28.72
N ASN A 448 -23.28 -1.06 29.22
CA ASN A 448 -22.62 -1.11 30.51
C ASN A 448 -23.60 -1.24 31.69
N PHE A 449 -24.80 -0.65 31.60
CA PHE A 449 -25.84 -0.89 32.60
C PHE A 449 -26.33 -2.35 32.61
N LEU A 450 -26.40 -3.03 31.45
CA LEU A 450 -26.70 -4.47 31.39
C LEU A 450 -25.58 -5.32 31.98
N LEU A 451 -24.31 -4.95 31.74
CA LEU A 451 -23.14 -5.63 32.30
C LEU A 451 -23.02 -5.43 33.83
N TRP A 452 -23.32 -4.23 34.35
CA TRP A 452 -23.45 -4.01 35.80
C TRP A 452 -24.62 -4.79 36.41
N GLY A 453 -25.79 -4.75 35.77
CA GLY A 453 -26.99 -5.46 36.24
C GLY A 453 -26.86 -6.99 36.25
N SER A 454 -25.92 -7.54 35.47
CA SER A 454 -25.57 -8.97 35.45
C SER A 454 -24.35 -9.33 36.29
N HIS A 455 -23.73 -8.36 37.00
CA HIS A 455 -22.47 -8.53 37.76
C HIS A 455 -21.29 -9.05 36.91
N SER A 456 -21.22 -8.66 35.64
CA SER A 456 -20.12 -9.01 34.73
C SER A 456 -18.82 -8.27 35.03
N THR A 457 -17.66 -8.90 34.77
CA THR A 457 -16.37 -8.20 34.75
C THR A 457 -16.11 -7.38 33.50
N GLY A 458 -16.89 -7.56 32.43
CA GLY A 458 -16.84 -6.73 31.22
C GLY A 458 -17.39 -5.31 31.44
N ALA A 459 -18.01 -5.05 32.60
CA ALA A 459 -18.55 -3.74 32.93
C ALA A 459 -17.43 -2.72 33.20
N ILE A 460 -17.34 -1.72 32.34
CA ILE A 460 -16.40 -0.61 32.39
C ILE A 460 -16.57 0.17 33.72
N PRO A 461 -15.47 0.44 34.46
CA PRO A 461 -15.53 1.19 35.71
C PRO A 461 -15.80 2.69 35.45
N PHE A 462 -16.49 3.34 36.39
CA PHE A 462 -16.85 4.77 36.28
C PHE A 462 -15.65 5.70 36.03
N SER A 463 -14.48 5.38 36.59
CA SER A 463 -13.23 6.10 36.34
C SER A 463 -12.83 6.13 34.85
N LEU A 464 -13.07 5.03 34.12
CA LEU A 464 -12.76 4.94 32.69
C LEU A 464 -13.75 5.75 31.84
N PHE A 465 -15.03 5.81 32.22
CA PHE A 465 -15.99 6.75 31.60
C PHE A 465 -15.53 8.21 31.74
N VAL A 466 -15.04 8.61 32.91
CA VAL A 466 -14.49 9.96 33.13
C VAL A 466 -13.27 10.23 32.24
N VAL A 467 -12.33 9.27 32.13
CA VAL A 467 -11.16 9.39 31.23
C VAL A 467 -11.58 9.53 29.76
N LEU A 468 -12.56 8.74 29.30
CA LEU A 468 -13.08 8.84 27.92
C LEU A 468 -13.75 10.18 27.65
N ILE A 469 -14.51 10.73 28.61
CA ILE A 469 -15.13 12.07 28.52
C ILE A 469 -14.04 13.15 28.41
N PHE A 470 -13.00 13.11 29.25
CA PHE A 470 -11.88 14.06 29.15
C PHE A 470 -11.16 13.97 27.80
N MET A 471 -10.88 12.77 27.30
CA MET A 471 -10.22 12.57 26.00
C MET A 471 -11.07 13.08 24.83
N TRP A 472 -12.39 12.92 24.91
CA TRP A 472 -13.35 13.43 23.92
C TRP A 472 -13.41 14.97 23.94
N PHE A 473 -13.71 15.59 25.08
CA PHE A 473 -13.96 17.04 25.16
C PHE A 473 -12.69 17.89 25.20
N CYS A 474 -11.59 17.43 25.80
CA CYS A 474 -10.35 18.22 25.93
C CYS A 474 -9.38 18.03 24.76
N ILE A 475 -9.56 17.01 23.92
CA ILE A 475 -8.64 16.74 22.77
C ILE A 475 -9.42 16.64 21.45
N SER A 476 -10.36 15.70 21.31
CA SER A 476 -11.05 15.47 20.03
C SER A 476 -11.90 16.68 19.57
N VAL A 477 -12.63 17.32 20.49
CA VAL A 477 -13.42 18.53 20.20
C VAL A 477 -12.54 19.73 19.76
N PRO A 478 -11.44 20.09 20.46
CA PRO A 478 -10.50 21.09 19.95
C PRO A 478 -9.88 20.77 18.58
N LEU A 479 -9.44 19.52 18.35
CA LEU A 479 -8.81 19.14 17.07
C LEU A 479 -9.78 19.23 15.89
N THR A 480 -11.03 18.77 16.06
CA THR A 480 -12.08 18.92 15.04
C THR A 480 -12.40 20.39 14.75
N LEU A 481 -12.49 21.25 15.78
CA LEU A 481 -12.70 22.69 15.62
C LEU A 481 -11.55 23.39 14.88
N VAL A 482 -10.29 23.00 15.13
CA VAL A 482 -9.12 23.48 14.37
C VAL A 482 -9.22 23.06 12.90
N GLY A 483 -9.64 21.82 12.63
CA GLY A 483 -9.97 21.36 11.28
C GLY A 483 -11.03 22.25 10.60
N GLY A 484 -12.14 22.49 11.30
CA GLY A 484 -13.22 23.35 10.83
C GLY A 484 -12.78 24.79 10.52
N TYR A 485 -11.87 25.35 11.31
CA TYR A 485 -11.29 26.68 11.09
C TYR A 485 -10.48 26.75 9.77
N PHE A 486 -9.69 25.72 9.47
CA PHE A 486 -9.02 25.62 8.17
C PHE A 486 -10.03 25.40 7.02
N GLY A 487 -11.10 24.62 7.24
CA GLY A 487 -12.19 24.44 6.27
C GLY A 487 -12.93 25.74 5.94
N ALA A 488 -13.17 26.61 6.94
CA ALA A 488 -13.81 27.92 6.77
C ALA A 488 -12.92 28.94 6.03
N LYS A 489 -11.59 28.79 6.11
CA LYS A 489 -10.62 29.60 5.35
C LYS A 489 -10.42 29.11 3.92
N ALA A 490 -10.46 27.79 3.70
CA ALA A 490 -10.26 27.19 2.38
C ALA A 490 -11.30 27.70 1.36
N PRO A 491 -10.93 27.82 0.06
CA PRO A 491 -11.90 28.16 -0.97
C PRO A 491 -12.99 27.08 -1.08
N HIS A 492 -14.23 27.54 -1.15
CA HIS A 492 -15.37 26.69 -1.51
C HIS A 492 -15.26 26.26 -2.97
N ILE A 493 -15.97 25.20 -3.33
CA ILE A 493 -15.95 24.65 -4.69
C ILE A 493 -17.17 25.20 -5.43
N GLU A 494 -16.98 25.79 -6.61
CA GLU A 494 -18.06 26.46 -7.35
C GLU A 494 -18.80 25.47 -8.26
N TYR A 495 -20.15 25.49 -8.20
CA TYR A 495 -20.97 24.60 -9.02
C TYR A 495 -20.88 24.95 -10.52
N PRO A 496 -20.85 23.94 -11.41
CA PRO A 496 -20.54 24.15 -12.81
C PRO A 496 -21.74 24.67 -13.61
N VAL A 497 -22.93 24.57 -13.02
CA VAL A 497 -24.21 25.04 -13.54
C VAL A 497 -24.85 25.88 -12.43
N ARG A 498 -25.50 26.98 -12.81
CA ARG A 498 -26.28 27.80 -11.87
C ARG A 498 -27.59 27.06 -11.55
N THR A 499 -27.91 26.89 -10.28
CA THR A 499 -29.14 26.21 -9.88
C THR A 499 -30.39 27.03 -10.21
N ASN A 500 -31.43 26.37 -10.69
CA ASN A 500 -32.75 26.96 -10.91
C ASN A 500 -33.39 27.42 -9.58
N GLN A 501 -34.23 28.46 -9.64
CA GLN A 501 -34.96 28.94 -8.47
C GLN A 501 -36.14 28.01 -8.13
N ILE A 502 -37.00 27.77 -9.13
CA ILE A 502 -38.12 26.82 -9.05
C ILE A 502 -37.59 25.43 -9.42
N PRO A 503 -37.83 24.38 -8.59
CA PRO A 503 -37.39 23.02 -8.89
C PRO A 503 -38.30 22.35 -9.93
N ARG A 504 -37.74 21.58 -10.85
CA ARG A 504 -38.52 20.68 -11.73
C ARG A 504 -39.22 19.60 -10.91
N GLU A 505 -40.47 19.30 -11.26
CA GLU A 505 -41.22 18.16 -10.72
C GLU A 505 -40.60 16.83 -11.19
N ILE A 506 -40.65 15.80 -10.34
CA ILE A 506 -40.06 14.50 -10.65
C ILE A 506 -41.16 13.61 -11.26
N PRO A 507 -40.97 13.02 -12.45
CA PRO A 507 -41.97 12.18 -13.09
C PRO A 507 -42.29 10.92 -12.27
N ALA A 508 -43.50 10.38 -12.44
CA ALA A 508 -43.97 9.21 -11.72
C ALA A 508 -43.10 7.96 -12.03
N GLN A 509 -42.35 7.49 -11.03
CA GLN A 509 -41.41 6.37 -11.20
C GLN A 509 -42.13 5.02 -11.17
N LYS A 510 -41.93 4.19 -12.22
CA LYS A 510 -42.51 2.84 -12.34
C LYS A 510 -42.05 1.87 -11.24
N TYR A 511 -40.90 2.14 -10.61
CA TYR A 511 -40.38 1.41 -9.46
C TYR A 511 -39.94 2.41 -8.36
N PRO A 512 -40.12 2.09 -7.06
CA PRO A 512 -39.71 2.97 -5.98
C PRO A 512 -38.18 3.08 -5.92
N SER A 513 -37.64 4.28 -6.15
CA SER A 513 -36.18 4.49 -6.25
C SER A 513 -35.36 4.11 -5.01
N TRP A 514 -35.97 3.96 -3.83
CA TRP A 514 -35.30 3.41 -2.64
C TRP A 514 -35.05 1.90 -2.69
N LEU A 515 -35.85 1.12 -3.43
CA LEU A 515 -35.64 -0.33 -3.57
C LEU A 515 -34.34 -0.64 -4.32
N LEU A 516 -33.98 0.19 -5.32
CA LEU A 516 -32.68 0.15 -6.00
C LEU A 516 -31.52 0.46 -5.03
N VAL A 517 -31.70 1.44 -4.13
CA VAL A 517 -30.70 1.83 -3.11
C VAL A 517 -30.44 0.70 -2.11
N PHE A 518 -31.46 -0.06 -1.73
CA PHE A 518 -31.29 -1.27 -0.93
C PHE A 518 -30.61 -2.38 -1.74
N GLY A 519 -31.16 -2.76 -2.90
CA GLY A 519 -30.66 -3.88 -3.71
C GLY A 519 -29.17 -3.78 -4.09
N ALA A 520 -28.67 -2.57 -4.31
CA ALA A 520 -27.25 -2.33 -4.60
C ALA A 520 -26.27 -2.71 -3.47
N GLY A 521 -26.75 -2.83 -2.22
CA GLY A 521 -25.94 -3.29 -1.09
C GLY A 521 -25.51 -4.76 -1.18
N THR A 522 -26.16 -5.56 -2.04
CA THR A 522 -25.81 -6.97 -2.29
C THR A 522 -24.43 -7.13 -2.93
N LEU A 523 -24.02 -6.23 -3.83
CA LEU A 523 -22.77 -6.36 -4.58
C LEU A 523 -21.53 -6.16 -3.67
N PRO A 524 -21.45 -5.11 -2.83
CA PRO A 524 -20.40 -5.04 -1.80
C PRO A 524 -20.50 -6.21 -0.79
N PHE A 525 -21.71 -6.64 -0.41
CA PHE A 525 -21.89 -7.76 0.53
C PHE A 525 -21.29 -9.07 -0.01
N GLY A 526 -21.52 -9.40 -1.29
CA GLY A 526 -20.96 -10.58 -1.93
C GLY A 526 -19.43 -10.59 -1.96
N THR A 527 -18.78 -9.44 -2.06
CA THR A 527 -17.30 -9.32 -1.96
C THR A 527 -16.78 -9.42 -0.53
N LEU A 528 -17.64 -9.28 0.49
CA LEU A 528 -17.26 -9.36 1.91
C LEU A 528 -17.58 -10.70 2.55
N PHE A 529 -18.61 -11.41 2.09
CA PHE A 529 -19.26 -12.53 2.78
C PHE A 529 -18.28 -13.55 3.39
N ILE A 530 -17.28 -14.00 2.62
CA ILE A 530 -16.31 -15.01 3.06
C ILE A 530 -15.40 -14.48 4.18
N GLU A 531 -14.89 -13.25 4.06
CA GLU A 531 -14.06 -12.66 5.11
C GLU A 531 -14.89 -12.24 6.33
N LEU A 532 -16.14 -11.80 6.12
CA LEU A 532 -17.07 -11.49 7.19
C LEU A 532 -17.36 -12.73 8.07
N PHE A 533 -17.53 -13.91 7.46
CA PHE A 533 -17.63 -15.18 8.19
C PHE A 533 -16.38 -15.45 9.06
N PHE A 534 -15.17 -15.28 8.50
CA PHE A 534 -13.92 -15.46 9.26
C PHE A 534 -13.75 -14.42 10.37
N ILE A 535 -14.11 -13.16 10.13
CA ILE A 535 -14.06 -12.08 11.13
C ILE A 535 -15.06 -12.36 12.27
N MET A 536 -16.31 -12.71 11.96
CA MET A 536 -17.33 -13.04 12.96
C MET A 536 -16.94 -14.28 13.77
N SER A 537 -16.49 -15.36 13.10
CA SER A 537 -16.02 -16.57 13.80
C SER A 537 -14.75 -16.35 14.61
N SER A 538 -13.94 -15.33 14.29
CA SER A 538 -12.79 -14.94 15.11
C SER A 538 -13.23 -14.18 16.37
N ILE A 539 -14.06 -13.14 16.20
CA ILE A 539 -14.57 -12.30 17.29
C ILE A 539 -15.37 -13.13 18.30
N TRP A 540 -16.32 -13.96 17.82
CA TRP A 540 -17.30 -14.61 18.69
C TRP A 540 -16.93 -16.05 19.14
N MET A 541 -16.05 -16.78 18.41
CA MET A 541 -15.52 -18.07 18.90
C MET A 541 -14.15 -17.95 19.60
N GLY A 542 -13.72 -16.73 19.98
CA GLY A 542 -12.48 -16.49 20.70
C GLY A 542 -11.19 -16.86 19.94
N ARG A 543 -11.21 -16.85 18.60
CA ARG A 543 -10.04 -17.18 17.77
C ARG A 543 -9.32 -15.91 17.31
N VAL A 544 -8.01 -15.84 17.47
CA VAL A 544 -7.24 -14.63 17.13
C VAL A 544 -7.11 -14.48 15.61
N TYR A 545 -7.82 -13.50 15.03
CA TYR A 545 -7.63 -13.12 13.62
C TYR A 545 -6.27 -12.44 13.44
N TYR A 546 -5.33 -13.13 12.77
CA TYR A 546 -3.97 -12.63 12.53
C TYR A 546 -3.76 -12.08 11.11
N VAL A 547 -4.76 -12.21 10.22
CA VAL A 547 -4.56 -12.12 8.77
C VAL A 547 -4.66 -10.68 8.22
N PHE A 548 -4.08 -9.70 8.94
CA PHE A 548 -4.21 -8.25 8.67
C PHE A 548 -3.78 -7.82 7.25
N GLY A 549 -2.82 -8.50 6.63
CA GLY A 549 -2.41 -8.23 5.25
C GLY A 549 -3.49 -8.55 4.21
N PHE A 550 -4.33 -9.57 4.45
CA PHE A 550 -5.45 -9.90 3.57
C PHE A 550 -6.63 -8.96 3.85
N LEU A 551 -6.89 -8.66 5.12
CA LEU A 551 -7.86 -7.64 5.53
C LEU A 551 -7.60 -6.28 4.86
N LEU A 552 -6.34 -5.84 4.76
CA LEU A 552 -5.95 -4.62 4.06
C LEU A 552 -6.32 -4.65 2.58
N ILE A 553 -6.04 -5.77 1.88
CA ILE A 553 -6.37 -5.95 0.46
C ILE A 553 -7.90 -5.89 0.29
N VAL A 554 -8.64 -6.69 1.06
CA VAL A 554 -10.10 -6.78 0.97
C VAL A 554 -10.76 -5.43 1.30
N PHE A 555 -10.23 -4.69 2.26
CA PHE A 555 -10.70 -3.33 2.59
C PHE A 555 -10.46 -2.34 1.43
N ILE A 556 -9.34 -2.42 0.72
CA ILE A 556 -9.07 -1.59 -0.47
C ILE A 556 -10.04 -1.96 -1.61
N LEU A 557 -10.22 -3.26 -1.87
CA LEU A 557 -11.17 -3.76 -2.89
C LEU A 557 -12.59 -3.29 -2.60
N LEU A 558 -13.06 -3.44 -1.35
CA LEU A 558 -14.35 -2.95 -0.87
C LEU A 558 -14.56 -1.45 -1.11
N VAL A 559 -13.56 -0.63 -0.76
CA VAL A 559 -13.60 0.83 -0.95
C VAL A 559 -13.71 1.20 -2.44
N VAL A 560 -13.20 0.36 -3.36
CA VAL A 560 -13.43 0.49 -4.82
C VAL A 560 -14.87 0.11 -5.19
N VAL A 561 -15.36 -1.08 -4.81
CA VAL A 561 -16.73 -1.54 -5.11
C VAL A 561 -17.78 -0.54 -4.64
N CYS A 562 -17.68 -0.05 -3.39
CA CYS A 562 -18.61 0.95 -2.86
C CYS A 562 -18.62 2.26 -3.67
N ALA A 563 -17.49 2.66 -4.28
CA ALA A 563 -17.44 3.83 -5.15
C ALA A 563 -18.08 3.56 -6.52
N GLU A 564 -17.82 2.41 -7.13
CA GLU A 564 -18.37 2.05 -8.45
C GLU A 564 -19.88 1.82 -8.39
N VAL A 565 -20.38 1.10 -7.38
CA VAL A 565 -21.82 0.91 -7.14
C VAL A 565 -22.53 2.26 -6.90
N SER A 566 -21.93 3.16 -6.11
CA SER A 566 -22.44 4.53 -5.93
C SER A 566 -22.39 5.35 -7.23
N LEU A 567 -21.41 5.10 -8.11
CA LEU A 567 -21.26 5.77 -9.39
C LEU A 567 -22.39 5.38 -10.36
N VAL A 568 -22.67 4.08 -10.48
CA VAL A 568 -23.75 3.55 -11.33
C VAL A 568 -25.12 4.01 -10.84
N LEU A 569 -25.45 3.85 -9.55
CA LEU A 569 -26.81 4.14 -9.07
C LEU A 569 -27.23 5.61 -9.25
N THR A 570 -26.39 6.58 -8.90
CA THR A 570 -26.76 7.99 -9.10
C THR A 570 -26.69 8.45 -10.56
N TYR A 571 -25.97 7.73 -11.44
CA TYR A 571 -26.19 7.92 -12.89
C TYR A 571 -27.60 7.45 -13.29
N MET A 572 -28.04 6.28 -12.84
CA MET A 572 -29.39 5.78 -13.10
C MET A 572 -30.48 6.71 -12.54
N HIS A 573 -30.34 7.24 -11.32
CA HIS A 573 -31.30 8.21 -10.76
C HIS A 573 -31.42 9.48 -11.62
N LEU A 574 -30.28 10.05 -12.06
CA LEU A 574 -30.30 11.24 -12.92
C LEU A 574 -30.93 10.93 -14.29
N CYS A 575 -30.75 9.73 -14.84
CA CYS A 575 -31.42 9.29 -16.06
C CYS A 575 -32.95 9.15 -15.92
N VAL A 576 -33.48 9.00 -14.69
CA VAL A 576 -34.92 8.97 -14.37
C VAL A 576 -35.37 10.34 -13.79
N GLU A 577 -34.68 11.42 -14.19
CA GLU A 577 -34.95 12.83 -13.80
C GLU A 577 -34.99 13.12 -12.29
N ASP A 578 -34.39 12.24 -11.47
CA ASP A 578 -34.43 12.32 -10.02
C ASP A 578 -33.24 13.12 -9.47
N TRP A 579 -33.42 14.44 -9.34
CA TRP A 579 -32.40 15.33 -8.80
C TRP A 579 -32.14 15.14 -7.29
N LYS A 580 -32.91 14.31 -6.56
CA LYS A 580 -32.75 14.10 -5.10
C LYS A 580 -31.70 13.02 -4.78
N TRP A 581 -30.60 13.03 -5.54
CA TRP A 581 -29.56 11.99 -5.54
C TRP A 581 -28.66 11.99 -4.29
N TRP A 582 -28.42 13.14 -3.65
CA TRP A 582 -27.42 13.28 -2.56
C TRP A 582 -27.54 12.20 -1.46
N TRP A 583 -28.74 12.03 -0.89
CA TRP A 583 -28.99 11.01 0.14
C TRP A 583 -29.05 9.59 -0.44
N LYS A 584 -29.60 9.42 -1.65
CA LYS A 584 -29.68 8.11 -2.31
C LYS A 584 -28.29 7.56 -2.62
N SER A 585 -27.36 8.41 -3.05
CA SER A 585 -25.94 8.07 -3.24
C SER A 585 -25.19 7.75 -1.95
N PHE A 586 -25.59 8.36 -0.82
CA PHE A 586 -25.01 8.09 0.49
C PHE A 586 -25.47 6.70 0.98
N PHE A 587 -26.78 6.44 0.95
CA PHE A 587 -27.32 5.14 1.34
C PHE A 587 -27.05 4.01 0.33
N ALA A 588 -26.73 4.30 -0.94
CA ALA A 588 -26.43 3.32 -1.99
C ALA A 588 -25.22 2.42 -1.67
N SER A 589 -24.17 3.00 -1.08
CA SER A 589 -23.01 2.25 -0.58
C SER A 589 -23.15 1.89 0.90
N GLY A 590 -23.96 2.63 1.67
CA GLY A 590 -24.25 2.33 3.06
C GLY A 590 -25.18 1.13 3.29
N SER A 591 -26.03 0.77 2.32
CA SER A 591 -27.04 -0.30 2.45
C SER A 591 -26.46 -1.69 2.70
N VAL A 592 -25.19 -1.93 2.33
CA VAL A 592 -24.44 -3.15 2.71
C VAL A 592 -24.45 -3.41 4.22
N ALA A 593 -24.46 -2.37 5.07
CA ALA A 593 -24.54 -2.54 6.53
C ALA A 593 -25.86 -3.19 6.99
N ILE A 594 -26.93 -3.09 6.19
CA ILE A 594 -28.20 -3.79 6.46
C ILE A 594 -28.04 -5.28 6.17
N TYR A 595 -27.36 -5.66 5.07
CA TYR A 595 -27.05 -7.06 4.76
C TYR A 595 -26.10 -7.68 5.80
N ILE A 596 -25.13 -6.92 6.30
CA ILE A 596 -24.22 -7.36 7.37
C ILE A 596 -24.97 -7.52 8.71
N PHE A 597 -25.91 -6.63 9.03
CA PHE A 597 -26.78 -6.80 10.20
C PHE A 597 -27.69 -8.04 10.07
N LEU A 598 -28.36 -8.22 8.92
CA LEU A 598 -29.18 -9.41 8.63
C LEU A 598 -28.36 -10.71 8.69
N TYR A 599 -27.14 -10.69 8.15
CA TYR A 599 -26.20 -11.81 8.26
C TYR A 599 -25.78 -12.07 9.70
N SER A 600 -25.60 -11.03 10.52
CA SER A 600 -25.26 -11.20 11.95
C SER A 600 -26.43 -11.79 12.74
N VAL A 601 -27.68 -11.44 12.40
CA VAL A 601 -28.89 -12.06 12.97
C VAL A 601 -29.04 -13.52 12.49
N ASN A 602 -28.71 -13.80 11.22
CA ASN A 602 -28.65 -15.18 10.71
C ASN A 602 -27.59 -16.01 11.45
N TYR A 603 -26.38 -15.47 11.63
CA TYR A 603 -25.29 -16.10 12.37
C TYR A 603 -25.68 -16.39 13.83
N LEU A 604 -26.42 -15.48 14.47
CA LEU A 604 -26.98 -15.68 15.82
C LEU A 604 -27.94 -16.89 15.86
N ILE A 605 -28.86 -17.00 14.90
CA ILE A 605 -29.90 -18.03 14.85
C ILE A 605 -29.36 -19.40 14.42
N PHE A 606 -28.38 -19.44 13.51
CA PHE A 606 -27.93 -20.67 12.86
C PHE A 606 -26.63 -21.25 13.42
N GLU A 607 -25.64 -20.40 13.76
CA GLU A 607 -24.32 -20.83 14.25
C GLU A 607 -24.22 -20.70 15.79
N LEU A 608 -24.64 -19.58 16.37
CA LEU A 608 -24.60 -19.32 17.83
C LEU A 608 -25.81 -19.92 18.60
N LYS A 609 -26.29 -21.10 18.21
CA LYS A 609 -27.47 -21.76 18.81
C LYS A 609 -27.36 -22.07 20.30
N SER A 610 -26.17 -21.99 20.88
CA SER A 610 -25.92 -22.16 22.30
C SER A 610 -26.02 -20.88 23.13
N LEU A 611 -26.20 -19.70 22.51
CA LEU A 611 -26.23 -18.42 23.25
C LEU A 611 -27.41 -18.38 24.23
N SER A 612 -27.12 -18.53 25.52
CA SER A 612 -28.15 -18.80 26.54
C SER A 612 -28.59 -17.54 27.30
N GLY A 613 -29.52 -16.80 26.69
CA GLY A 613 -30.43 -15.89 27.38
C GLY A 613 -30.39 -14.43 26.93
N PRO A 614 -31.46 -13.67 27.20
CA PRO A 614 -31.76 -12.40 26.53
C PRO A 614 -30.74 -11.29 26.82
N ALA A 615 -30.00 -11.37 27.93
CA ALA A 615 -28.93 -10.42 28.23
C ALA A 615 -27.71 -10.60 27.32
N SER A 616 -27.38 -11.84 26.93
CA SER A 616 -26.29 -12.14 25.99
C SER A 616 -26.70 -11.78 24.56
N GLU A 617 -27.93 -12.12 24.16
CA GLU A 617 -28.49 -11.73 22.86
C GLU A 617 -28.53 -10.20 22.68
N ALA A 618 -28.91 -9.46 23.72
CA ALA A 618 -28.92 -7.99 23.70
C ALA A 618 -27.50 -7.39 23.64
N LEU A 619 -26.50 -8.03 24.26
CA LEU A 619 -25.10 -7.62 24.19
C LEU A 619 -24.57 -7.77 22.76
N TYR A 620 -24.70 -8.97 22.17
CA TYR A 620 -24.35 -9.29 20.79
C TYR A 620 -25.00 -8.29 19.82
N LEU A 621 -26.33 -8.13 19.87
CA LEU A 621 -27.07 -7.24 18.96
C LEU A 621 -26.69 -5.76 19.14
N GLY A 622 -26.37 -5.33 20.36
CA GLY A 622 -25.91 -3.97 20.64
C GLY A 622 -24.52 -3.69 20.09
N GLU A 623 -23.57 -4.60 20.30
CA GLU A 623 -22.22 -4.50 19.73
C GLU A 623 -22.23 -4.59 18.21
N VAL A 624 -22.96 -5.56 17.64
CA VAL A 624 -23.18 -5.69 16.20
C VAL A 624 -23.86 -4.44 15.64
N GLY A 625 -24.81 -3.84 16.35
CA GLY A 625 -25.45 -2.59 15.99
C GLY A 625 -24.46 -1.43 15.92
N LEU A 626 -23.58 -1.28 16.91
CA LEU A 626 -22.53 -0.26 16.92
C LEU A 626 -21.52 -0.47 15.78
N LYS A 627 -21.05 -1.71 15.59
CA LYS A 627 -20.13 -2.10 14.50
C LYS A 627 -20.74 -1.81 13.12
N ASN A 628 -22.04 -2.08 12.91
CA ASN A 628 -22.75 -1.72 11.68
C ASN A 628 -22.98 -0.21 11.51
N PHE A 629 -23.24 0.54 12.58
CA PHE A 629 -23.39 2.00 12.53
C PHE A 629 -22.10 2.73 12.12
N ILE A 630 -20.95 2.20 12.57
CA ILE A 630 -19.61 2.60 12.10
C ILE A 630 -19.48 2.32 10.59
N MET A 631 -19.76 1.09 10.18
CA MET A 631 -19.59 0.61 8.80
C MET A 631 -20.45 1.38 7.78
N LEU A 632 -21.72 1.63 8.11
CA LEU A 632 -22.67 2.45 7.35
C LEU A 632 -22.07 3.82 6.96
N ARG A 633 -21.40 4.51 7.90
CA ARG A 633 -20.80 5.84 7.70
C ARG A 633 -19.51 5.80 6.88
N VAL A 634 -18.69 4.76 7.05
CA VAL A 634 -17.43 4.58 6.31
C VAL A 634 -17.70 4.42 4.81
N MET A 635 -18.71 3.63 4.45
CA MET A 635 -18.97 3.22 3.08
C MET A 635 -19.71 4.30 2.27
N ALA A 636 -20.70 4.93 2.91
CA ALA A 636 -21.50 6.02 2.35
C ALA A 636 -20.70 7.28 1.95
N LEU A 637 -19.46 7.40 2.42
CA LEU A 637 -18.63 8.59 2.28
C LEU A 637 -18.24 8.94 0.82
N ARG A 638 -17.92 7.92 0.01
CA ARG A 638 -16.91 8.10 -1.04
C ARG A 638 -17.40 8.92 -2.26
N ARG A 639 -18.69 8.88 -2.63
CA ARG A 639 -19.18 9.66 -3.79
C ARG A 639 -19.34 11.16 -3.49
N THR A 640 -19.79 11.55 -2.29
CA THR A 640 -20.10 12.96 -1.97
C THR A 640 -18.89 13.89 -2.06
N ILE A 641 -17.68 13.38 -1.81
CA ILE A 641 -16.43 14.14 -1.94
C ILE A 641 -15.89 14.08 -3.38
N LEU A 642 -16.06 12.95 -4.08
CA LEU A 642 -15.47 12.73 -5.41
C LEU A 642 -16.30 13.26 -6.58
N SER A 643 -17.65 13.31 -6.53
CA SER A 643 -18.43 13.98 -7.58
C SER A 643 -18.20 15.49 -7.56
N VAL A 644 -18.40 16.10 -6.39
CA VAL A 644 -18.14 17.52 -6.11
C VAL A 644 -16.67 17.90 -6.36
N GLY A 645 -15.74 16.95 -6.22
CA GLY A 645 -14.33 17.14 -6.57
C GLY A 645 -14.04 17.03 -8.07
N ALA A 646 -14.47 15.95 -8.72
CA ALA A 646 -14.03 15.60 -10.08
C ALA A 646 -14.90 16.21 -11.19
N GLU A 647 -16.23 16.19 -11.04
CA GLU A 647 -17.15 16.67 -12.07
C GLU A 647 -17.09 18.20 -12.19
N MET A 648 -17.08 18.92 -11.07
CA MET A 648 -16.84 20.38 -11.04
C MET A 648 -15.48 20.76 -11.61
N ASN A 649 -14.41 20.01 -11.30
CA ASN A 649 -13.09 20.31 -11.83
C ASN A 649 -12.94 20.03 -13.34
N ALA A 650 -13.77 19.12 -13.89
CA ALA A 650 -13.89 18.87 -15.32
C ALA A 650 -14.76 19.92 -16.04
N THR A 651 -15.81 20.45 -15.40
CA THR A 651 -16.73 21.43 -16.03
C THR A 651 -16.35 22.90 -15.82
N LEU A 652 -15.61 23.25 -14.75
CA LEU A 652 -14.84 24.51 -14.71
C LEU A 652 -13.80 24.58 -15.84
N HIS A 653 -13.31 23.43 -16.32
CA HIS A 653 -12.48 23.35 -17.52
C HIS A 653 -13.27 23.56 -18.83
N ARG A 654 -14.61 23.47 -18.81
CA ARG A 654 -15.47 23.69 -20.00
C ARG A 654 -15.87 25.16 -20.15
N ARG A 655 -16.32 25.83 -19.08
CA ARG A 655 -16.69 27.27 -19.15
C ARG A 655 -15.55 28.16 -19.67
N ASN A 656 -14.31 27.88 -19.29
CA ASN A 656 -13.13 28.63 -19.76
C ASN A 656 -12.69 28.28 -21.19
N VAL A 657 -13.40 27.39 -21.89
CA VAL A 657 -13.13 26.97 -23.28
C VAL A 657 -14.33 27.28 -24.19
N GLU A 658 -15.56 27.13 -23.67
CA GLU A 658 -16.81 27.43 -24.38
C GLU A 658 -16.99 28.93 -24.68
N GLY A 659 -16.25 29.81 -23.98
CA GLY A 659 -16.22 31.25 -24.26
C GLY A 659 -15.47 31.66 -25.55
N GLU A 660 -14.64 30.80 -26.12
CA GLU A 660 -13.85 31.09 -27.34
C GLU A 660 -14.34 30.32 -28.58
N LEU A 661 -15.22 29.31 -28.41
CA LEU A 661 -15.47 28.29 -29.43
C LEU A 661 -16.61 28.60 -30.41
N PHE A 662 -17.24 29.77 -30.34
CA PHE A 662 -18.50 30.05 -31.04
C PHE A 662 -18.38 30.37 -32.54
N HIS A 663 -17.17 30.37 -33.14
CA HIS A 663 -16.94 31.10 -34.39
C HIS A 663 -16.67 30.28 -35.68
N LYS A 664 -16.49 28.95 -35.64
CA LYS A 664 -16.29 28.13 -36.86
C LYS A 664 -16.94 26.72 -36.81
N GLN A 665 -17.96 26.52 -37.65
CA GLN A 665 -18.42 25.23 -38.18
C GLN A 665 -18.24 25.24 -39.71
N ALA A 666 -17.85 24.12 -40.33
CA ALA A 666 -18.31 23.62 -41.64
C ALA A 666 -17.60 22.31 -42.05
N ILE A 667 -18.22 21.55 -42.98
CA ILE A 667 -17.68 20.44 -43.81
C ILE A 667 -17.49 19.06 -43.12
N GLU A 668 -18.56 18.25 -43.19
CA GLU A 668 -18.70 16.87 -43.77
C GLU A 668 -17.63 15.76 -43.52
N GLY A 669 -17.98 14.46 -43.42
CA GLY A 669 -19.30 13.81 -43.40
C GLY A 669 -19.29 12.26 -43.55
N LEU A 670 -20.49 11.65 -43.51
CA LEU A 670 -20.92 10.32 -44.01
C LEU A 670 -20.71 8.98 -43.22
N ILE A 671 -21.87 8.42 -42.78
CA ILE A 671 -22.42 7.04 -43.04
C ILE A 671 -22.54 5.95 -41.91
N HIS A 672 -23.82 5.59 -41.63
CA HIS A 672 -24.44 4.32 -41.13
C HIS A 672 -24.07 3.72 -39.74
N SER A 673 -25.01 3.40 -38.82
CA SER A 673 -26.11 2.36 -38.78
C SER A 673 -25.72 1.19 -37.84
N SER A 674 -26.54 0.57 -36.97
CA SER A 674 -27.91 0.80 -36.43
C SER A 674 -28.15 -0.08 -35.17
N LEU A 675 -29.42 -0.38 -34.81
CA LEU A 675 -29.95 -1.37 -33.84
C LEU A 675 -30.10 -0.95 -32.35
N SER A 676 -31.02 -1.66 -31.68
CA SER A 676 -32.04 -1.11 -30.77
C SER A 676 -32.19 -1.82 -29.40
N ASP A 677 -33.25 -1.49 -28.66
CA ASP A 677 -33.51 -1.93 -27.28
C ASP A 677 -34.00 -3.37 -27.12
N ASP A 678 -33.49 -4.06 -26.08
CA ASP A 678 -34.10 -5.29 -25.50
C ASP A 678 -33.54 -5.65 -24.09
N TYR A 679 -32.39 -5.09 -23.70
CA TYR A 679 -31.60 -5.50 -22.53
C TYR A 679 -32.21 -5.29 -21.12
N MET A 680 -33.38 -4.65 -20.99
CA MET A 680 -33.95 -4.35 -19.67
C MET A 680 -34.64 -5.57 -19.03
N SER A 681 -35.01 -6.57 -19.83
CA SER A 681 -35.63 -7.82 -19.37
C SER A 681 -34.62 -8.76 -18.70
N SER A 682 -33.41 -8.86 -19.26
CA SER A 682 -32.37 -9.81 -18.81
C SER A 682 -31.89 -9.53 -17.38
N PHE A 683 -31.89 -8.26 -16.96
CA PHE A 683 -31.31 -7.84 -15.68
C PHE A 683 -32.10 -8.33 -14.46
N LEU A 684 -33.39 -8.62 -14.60
CA LEU A 684 -34.24 -9.11 -13.50
C LEU A 684 -34.38 -10.65 -13.48
N CYS A 685 -34.21 -11.34 -14.61
CA CYS A 685 -34.26 -12.80 -14.64
C CYS A 685 -32.99 -13.48 -14.09
N ILE A 686 -31.83 -12.81 -14.17
CA ILE A 686 -30.55 -13.36 -13.69
C ILE A 686 -30.51 -13.46 -12.16
N ASP A 687 -31.12 -12.51 -11.43
CA ASP A 687 -31.13 -12.50 -9.96
C ASP A 687 -31.81 -13.75 -9.36
N SER A 688 -32.90 -14.24 -9.95
CA SER A 688 -33.56 -15.49 -9.51
C SER A 688 -32.76 -16.75 -9.83
N PHE A 689 -31.95 -16.72 -10.90
CA PHE A 689 -31.16 -17.88 -11.32
C PHE A 689 -29.90 -18.06 -10.44
N ALA A 690 -29.22 -16.96 -10.11
CA ALA A 690 -27.99 -16.97 -9.33
C ALA A 690 -28.18 -17.47 -7.87
N VAL A 691 -29.34 -17.21 -7.27
CA VAL A 691 -29.64 -17.56 -5.87
C VAL A 691 -29.90 -19.06 -5.67
N THR A 692 -30.34 -19.78 -6.72
CA THR A 692 -30.95 -21.12 -6.55
C THR A 692 -30.00 -22.29 -6.83
N GLU A 693 -29.04 -22.15 -7.77
CA GLU A 693 -28.25 -23.31 -8.24
C GLU A 693 -26.90 -23.53 -7.52
N PHE A 694 -26.38 -22.51 -6.83
CA PHE A 694 -25.02 -22.52 -6.27
C PHE A 694 -24.78 -23.51 -5.10
N GLY A 695 -25.84 -24.10 -4.54
CA GLY A 695 -25.73 -25.04 -3.41
C GLY A 695 -25.34 -26.48 -3.77
N ASN A 696 -25.68 -26.96 -4.98
CA ASN A 696 -25.78 -28.42 -5.22
C ASN A 696 -24.81 -29.03 -6.25
N LYS A 697 -24.03 -28.23 -7.01
CA LYS A 697 -23.19 -28.74 -8.12
C LYS A 697 -21.68 -28.83 -7.86
N ALA A 698 -21.23 -28.63 -6.62
CA ALA A 698 -19.80 -28.58 -6.25
C ALA A 698 -19.04 -29.94 -6.25
N LYS A 699 -19.58 -31.00 -6.88
CA LYS A 699 -19.05 -32.38 -6.72
C LYS A 699 -18.80 -33.17 -8.02
N GLU A 700 -19.24 -32.70 -9.19
CA GLU A 700 -19.14 -33.46 -10.45
C GLU A 700 -18.06 -32.95 -11.44
N PHE A 701 -17.48 -31.77 -11.22
CA PHE A 701 -16.38 -31.25 -12.06
C PHE A 701 -14.99 -31.88 -11.72
N MET A 702 -14.96 -33.20 -11.56
CA MET A 702 -13.75 -34.02 -11.52
C MET A 702 -13.88 -35.23 -12.46
N ASN A 703 -13.76 -35.00 -13.79
CA ASN A 703 -13.10 -35.90 -14.76
C ASN A 703 -13.34 -35.44 -16.22
N ALA A 704 -12.28 -34.97 -16.90
CA ALA A 704 -12.02 -35.15 -18.34
C ALA A 704 -10.77 -34.34 -18.73
N ALA A 705 -9.89 -34.91 -19.55
CA ALA A 705 -8.73 -34.19 -20.11
C ALA A 705 -8.29 -34.80 -21.46
N CYS A 706 -7.80 -33.92 -22.36
CA CYS A 706 -7.04 -34.20 -23.58
C CYS A 706 -7.68 -35.05 -24.70
N LEU A 707 -7.60 -34.53 -25.93
CA LEU A 707 -7.12 -35.25 -27.13
C LEU A 707 -6.83 -34.28 -28.30
N VAL A 708 -5.97 -34.68 -29.25
CA VAL A 708 -5.48 -33.92 -30.43
C VAL A 708 -5.22 -34.91 -31.59
N PRO A 709 -5.66 -34.59 -32.83
CA PRO A 709 -4.79 -34.47 -34.04
C PRO A 709 -5.06 -33.12 -34.79
N ASP A 710 -4.22 -32.50 -35.65
CA ASP A 710 -3.44 -32.90 -36.87
C ASP A 710 -4.34 -33.24 -38.10
N GLU A 711 -4.17 -32.74 -39.35
CA GLU A 711 -3.26 -31.74 -40.01
C GLU A 711 -4.06 -30.92 -41.10
N ILE A 712 -3.67 -30.33 -42.27
CA ILE A 712 -2.47 -30.28 -43.15
C ILE A 712 -2.41 -28.99 -44.08
N VAL A 713 -1.24 -28.35 -44.21
CA VAL A 713 -0.44 -27.82 -45.39
C VAL A 713 -1.08 -27.65 -46.82
N PRO A 714 -0.66 -26.74 -47.79
CA PRO A 714 0.01 -25.40 -47.80
C PRO A 714 -0.49 -24.33 -48.87
N GLY A 715 0.17 -23.15 -48.93
CA GLY A 715 0.37 -22.33 -50.17
C GLY A 715 -0.16 -20.87 -50.14
N GLY A 716 0.49 -19.81 -50.68
CA GLY A 716 1.73 -19.66 -51.46
C GLY A 716 2.34 -18.23 -51.40
N ILE A 717 3.21 -17.86 -52.35
CA ILE A 717 4.16 -16.70 -52.27
C ILE A 717 3.78 -15.53 -53.21
N LEU A 718 4.00 -14.27 -52.80
CA LEU A 718 4.55 -13.20 -53.67
C LEU A 718 5.02 -11.94 -52.91
N THR A 719 5.83 -11.12 -53.57
CA THR A 719 6.47 -9.88 -53.07
C THR A 719 6.07 -8.69 -53.93
N ASP A 720 6.08 -7.46 -53.38
CA ASP A 720 6.73 -6.36 -54.09
C ASP A 720 7.07 -5.12 -53.25
N ARG A 721 7.94 -4.26 -53.80
CA ARG A 721 8.21 -2.87 -53.34
C ARG A 721 8.11 -1.93 -54.53
N TYR A 722 7.57 -0.73 -54.34
CA TYR A 722 7.73 0.37 -55.30
C TYR A 722 8.36 1.60 -54.64
N VAL A 723 9.36 2.17 -55.34
CA VAL A 723 10.02 3.45 -55.05
C VAL A 723 10.13 4.18 -56.39
N GLY A 724 9.56 5.38 -56.48
CA GLY A 724 9.58 6.19 -57.70
C GLY A 724 10.64 7.30 -57.64
N GLY A 725 11.56 7.30 -58.59
CA GLY A 725 12.48 8.40 -58.88
C GLY A 725 12.66 8.52 -60.39
N ARG A 726 12.78 9.74 -60.92
CA ARG A 726 12.88 9.99 -62.37
C ARG A 726 14.31 10.43 -62.72
N LEU A 727 14.89 9.82 -63.75
CA LEU A 727 16.17 10.26 -64.32
C LEU A 727 15.97 11.41 -65.30
N ASP A 728 17.01 12.22 -65.44
CA ASP A 728 17.16 13.24 -66.47
C ASP A 728 18.21 12.76 -67.51
N PRO A 729 17.91 12.67 -68.82
CA PRO A 729 18.71 11.87 -69.75
C PRO A 729 20.15 12.34 -70.00
N GLU A 730 20.45 13.64 -69.88
CA GLU A 730 21.71 14.21 -70.38
C GLU A 730 22.81 14.41 -69.32
N THR A 731 22.50 14.31 -68.01
CA THR A 731 23.48 14.58 -66.94
C THR A 731 23.64 13.51 -65.87
N GLY A 732 22.78 12.48 -65.85
CA GLY A 732 22.96 11.29 -65.01
C GLY A 732 22.93 11.50 -63.49
N LYS A 733 22.47 12.66 -63.00
CA LYS A 733 22.36 12.98 -61.57
C LYS A 733 20.91 13.14 -61.13
N ILE A 734 20.60 12.57 -59.96
CA ILE A 734 19.29 12.73 -59.32
C ILE A 734 19.35 13.96 -58.41
N TYR A 735 18.52 14.98 -58.69
CA TYR A 735 18.36 16.16 -57.85
C TYR A 735 16.94 16.21 -57.25
N TYR A 736 16.86 16.49 -55.95
CA TYR A 736 15.61 16.88 -55.30
C TYR A 736 15.54 18.41 -55.23
N ILE A 737 14.58 19.01 -55.94
CA ILE A 737 14.40 20.47 -55.96
C ILE A 737 13.45 20.87 -54.82
N LEU A 738 13.98 21.62 -53.85
CA LEU A 738 13.17 22.43 -52.93
C LEU A 738 13.08 23.84 -53.50
N LYS A 739 11.86 24.38 -53.60
CA LYS A 739 11.57 25.67 -54.20
C LYS A 739 11.21 26.66 -53.09
N HIS A 740 12.06 27.67 -52.86
CA HIS A 740 11.74 28.79 -51.98
C HIS A 740 10.60 29.65 -52.57
N TYR A 741 9.80 30.24 -51.69
CA TYR A 741 8.94 31.39 -51.96
C TYR A 741 8.81 32.23 -50.68
N ASP A 742 8.97 33.54 -50.80
CA ASP A 742 8.70 34.50 -49.72
C ASP A 742 7.20 34.82 -49.65
N HIS A 743 6.68 35.13 -48.45
CA HIS A 743 6.07 36.44 -48.15
C HIS A 743 5.36 36.52 -46.78
N GLY A 744 5.33 37.75 -46.25
CA GLY A 744 4.11 38.35 -45.67
C GLY A 744 3.62 37.82 -44.32
N GLY A 745 3.94 38.53 -43.24
CA GLY A 745 3.47 38.19 -41.89
C GLY A 745 2.00 38.56 -41.60
N SER A 746 1.36 37.77 -40.74
CA SER A 746 0.15 38.14 -39.98
C SER A 746 0.19 37.47 -38.60
N ILE A 747 -0.41 38.10 -37.58
CA ILE A 747 -0.12 37.79 -36.17
C ILE A 747 -1.18 36.84 -35.59
N GLY A 748 -0.73 35.68 -35.12
CA GLY A 748 -1.52 34.65 -34.43
C GLY A 748 -0.66 33.82 -33.47
N PRO A 749 -1.23 33.11 -32.48
CA PRO A 749 -0.51 32.69 -31.28
C PRO A 749 0.50 31.55 -31.47
N ALA A 750 1.78 31.93 -31.63
CA ALA A 750 2.98 31.25 -31.12
C ALA A 750 3.03 29.71 -31.23
N GLY A 751 3.17 29.22 -32.46
CA GLY A 751 4.04 28.06 -32.72
C GLY A 751 5.44 28.55 -33.06
N VAL A 752 6.50 27.91 -32.54
CA VAL A 752 7.89 28.30 -32.84
C VAL A 752 8.13 28.25 -34.36
N ALA A 753 8.68 29.33 -34.92
CA ALA A 753 8.97 29.42 -36.34
C ALA A 753 10.06 28.42 -36.74
N LYS A 754 9.71 27.52 -37.67
CA LYS A 754 10.58 26.47 -38.22
C LYS A 754 11.94 26.99 -38.74
N GLU A 755 11.99 28.28 -39.08
CA GLU A 755 13.16 28.99 -39.60
C GLU A 755 14.23 29.32 -38.54
N ARG A 756 13.86 29.48 -37.25
CA ARG A 756 14.84 29.82 -36.18
C ARG A 756 15.73 28.63 -35.78
N ALA A 757 15.21 27.40 -35.87
CA ALA A 757 15.95 26.19 -35.48
C ALA A 757 17.18 25.91 -36.36
N GLU A 758 17.14 26.27 -37.65
CA GLU A 758 18.27 26.12 -38.57
C GLU A 758 19.40 27.15 -38.31
N GLN A 759 19.12 28.21 -37.53
CA GLN A 759 20.06 29.30 -37.22
C GLN A 759 20.90 29.01 -35.96
N TYR A 760 20.77 27.83 -35.34
CA TYR A 760 21.44 27.48 -34.07
C TYR A 760 22.95 27.22 -34.24
N GLN A 761 23.79 28.27 -34.14
CA GLN A 761 25.26 28.21 -34.31
C GLN A 761 26.05 27.63 -33.10
N GLY A 762 25.40 26.87 -32.22
CA GLY A 762 25.97 26.42 -30.95
C GLY A 762 27.00 25.28 -31.07
N ARG A 763 28.20 25.48 -30.51
CA ARG A 763 29.29 24.48 -30.48
C ARG A 763 29.33 23.71 -29.16
N VAL A 764 29.92 22.52 -29.18
CA VAL A 764 30.21 21.75 -27.96
C VAL A 764 31.42 22.35 -27.26
N THR A 765 31.23 22.95 -26.07
CA THR A 765 32.32 23.48 -25.25
C THR A 765 32.85 22.46 -24.26
N LEU A 766 34.13 22.55 -23.90
CA LEU A 766 34.70 21.76 -22.80
C LEU A 766 33.93 22.00 -21.48
N SER A 767 33.45 23.23 -21.26
CA SER A 767 32.62 23.60 -20.11
C SER A 767 31.29 22.85 -20.03
N VAL A 768 30.57 22.63 -21.15
CA VAL A 768 29.30 21.88 -21.09
C VAL A 768 29.56 20.38 -20.88
N ILE A 769 30.65 19.82 -21.43
CA ILE A 769 31.05 18.44 -21.17
C ILE A 769 31.37 18.24 -19.68
N ILE A 770 32.22 19.09 -19.08
CA ILE A 770 32.58 19.00 -17.66
C ILE A 770 31.34 19.16 -16.77
N ALA A 771 30.47 20.13 -17.06
CA ALA A 771 29.24 20.33 -16.30
C ALA A 771 28.30 19.12 -16.36
N CYS A 772 28.14 18.50 -17.54
CA CYS A 772 27.33 17.30 -17.70
C CYS A 772 27.97 16.06 -17.03
N VAL A 773 29.29 15.89 -17.09
CA VAL A 773 29.99 14.80 -16.38
C VAL A 773 29.83 14.93 -14.87
N ILE A 774 30.01 16.14 -14.30
CA ILE A 774 29.83 16.39 -12.86
C ILE A 774 28.37 16.15 -12.44
N ALA A 775 27.39 16.61 -13.23
CA ALA A 775 25.98 16.36 -12.93
C ALA A 775 25.62 14.86 -13.01
N ALA A 776 26.15 14.14 -14.01
CA ALA A 776 25.90 12.73 -14.22
C ALA A 776 26.33 11.85 -13.02
N VAL A 777 27.30 12.28 -12.21
CA VAL A 777 27.68 11.62 -10.94
C VAL A 777 26.46 11.33 -10.06
N GLY A 778 25.40 12.14 -10.13
CA GLY A 778 24.13 11.87 -9.44
C GLY A 778 23.56 10.46 -9.66
N GLY A 779 23.71 9.89 -10.86
CA GLY A 779 23.26 8.52 -11.16
C GLY A 779 24.07 7.45 -10.42
N SER A 780 25.34 7.73 -10.11
CA SER A 780 26.19 6.78 -9.37
C SER A 780 25.73 6.55 -7.93
N LEU A 781 24.97 7.47 -7.31
CA LEU A 781 24.39 7.25 -5.98
C LEU A 781 23.28 6.19 -6.04
N PHE A 782 22.38 6.31 -7.02
CA PHE A 782 21.32 5.33 -7.29
C PHE A 782 21.92 3.97 -7.66
N GLY A 783 22.92 3.96 -8.56
CA GLY A 783 23.65 2.76 -8.94
C GLY A 783 24.39 2.08 -7.79
N TYR A 784 25.04 2.86 -6.92
CA TYR A 784 25.77 2.34 -5.78
C TYR A 784 24.81 1.65 -4.80
N ASP A 785 23.64 2.22 -4.52
CA ASP A 785 22.68 1.58 -3.60
C ASP A 785 22.13 0.24 -4.16
N ILE A 786 21.83 0.19 -5.46
CA ILE A 786 21.39 -1.02 -6.17
C ILE A 786 22.42 -2.16 -5.99
N GLY A 787 23.71 -1.90 -6.25
CA GLY A 787 24.76 -2.91 -6.10
C GLY A 787 25.13 -3.22 -4.64
N ILE A 788 25.13 -2.21 -3.76
CA ILE A 788 25.61 -2.40 -2.39
C ILE A 788 24.67 -3.30 -1.60
N SER A 789 23.36 -3.14 -1.82
CA SER A 789 22.30 -3.82 -1.09
C SER A 789 22.40 -5.34 -1.21
N GLY A 790 22.58 -5.87 -2.43
CA GLY A 790 22.63 -7.32 -2.68
C GLY A 790 23.84 -8.03 -2.10
N GLY A 791 24.99 -7.35 -2.04
CA GLY A 791 26.16 -7.91 -1.37
C GLY A 791 26.04 -7.85 0.15
N VAL A 792 25.55 -6.73 0.71
CA VAL A 792 25.38 -6.57 2.16
C VAL A 792 24.35 -7.55 2.73
N THR A 793 23.23 -7.81 2.05
CA THR A 793 22.26 -8.84 2.48
C THR A 793 22.81 -10.27 2.40
N SER A 794 23.87 -10.53 1.63
CA SER A 794 24.60 -11.81 1.65
C SER A 794 25.60 -11.94 2.82
N MET A 795 25.91 -10.85 3.55
CA MET A 795 26.96 -10.84 4.56
C MET A 795 26.50 -11.38 5.92
N ASP A 796 27.12 -12.48 6.34
CA ASP A 796 26.91 -13.10 7.66
C ASP A 796 26.93 -12.08 8.82
N GLY A 797 27.92 -11.18 8.88
CA GLY A 797 28.05 -10.19 9.97
C GLY A 797 26.99 -9.08 9.96
N PHE A 798 26.25 -8.94 8.85
CA PHE A 798 25.07 -8.08 8.76
C PHE A 798 23.81 -8.88 9.15
N LEU A 799 23.63 -10.07 8.57
CA LEU A 799 22.50 -10.96 8.88
C LEU A 799 22.48 -11.38 10.35
N GLN A 800 23.61 -11.79 10.93
CA GLN A 800 23.73 -12.17 12.34
C GLN A 800 23.35 -11.02 13.29
N LYS A 801 23.58 -9.76 12.89
CA LYS A 801 23.27 -8.57 13.71
C LYS A 801 21.83 -8.08 13.57
N PHE A 802 21.26 -8.07 12.36
CA PHE A 802 19.96 -7.45 12.09
C PHE A 802 18.86 -8.44 11.67
N PHE A 803 19.21 -9.60 11.11
CA PHE A 803 18.29 -10.57 10.49
C PHE A 803 18.65 -12.02 10.84
N ARG A 804 18.86 -12.31 12.14
CA ARG A 804 19.42 -13.61 12.61
C ARG A 804 18.58 -14.82 12.16
N GLY A 805 17.27 -14.66 11.98
CA GLY A 805 16.40 -15.70 11.39
C GLY A 805 16.82 -16.13 9.98
N VAL A 806 17.22 -15.18 9.13
CA VAL A 806 17.73 -15.46 7.77
C VAL A 806 19.11 -16.11 7.83
N TYR A 807 19.98 -15.66 8.75
CA TYR A 807 21.30 -16.23 8.95
C TYR A 807 21.26 -17.74 9.25
N GLU A 808 20.32 -18.17 10.08
CA GLU A 808 20.17 -19.59 10.43
C GLU A 808 19.50 -20.42 9.33
N LYS A 809 18.46 -19.89 8.65
CA LYS A 809 17.88 -20.55 7.45
C LYS A 809 18.94 -20.78 6.37
N LYS A 810 19.84 -19.81 6.19
CA LYS A 810 20.99 -19.92 5.27
C LYS A 810 21.94 -21.07 5.64
N GLN A 811 22.07 -21.42 6.93
CA GLN A 811 22.92 -22.52 7.41
C GLN A 811 22.23 -23.89 7.42
N ARG A 812 20.90 -23.95 7.62
CA ARG A 812 20.15 -25.22 7.64
C ARG A 812 20.13 -25.87 6.24
N ALA A 813 20.78 -27.03 6.12
CA ALA A 813 21.08 -27.65 4.82
C ALA A 813 19.86 -28.15 4.02
N HIS A 814 18.69 -28.33 4.67
CA HIS A 814 17.51 -29.01 4.11
C HIS A 814 16.37 -28.08 3.63
N GLU A 815 16.50 -26.76 3.74
CA GLU A 815 15.50 -25.85 3.18
C GLU A 815 15.64 -25.66 1.66
N ASN A 816 14.51 -25.51 0.97
CA ASN A 816 14.42 -25.24 -0.47
C ASN A 816 15.31 -24.05 -0.88
N ASN A 817 16.18 -24.26 -1.87
CA ASN A 817 17.16 -23.25 -2.33
C ASN A 817 16.55 -21.92 -2.78
N TYR A 818 15.29 -21.91 -3.25
CA TYR A 818 14.58 -20.69 -3.66
C TYR A 818 14.02 -19.87 -2.47
N CYS A 819 13.91 -20.45 -1.26
CA CYS A 819 13.20 -19.86 -0.13
C CYS A 819 14.10 -19.38 1.03
N LYS A 820 15.41 -19.71 1.03
CA LYS A 820 16.35 -19.48 2.15
C LYS A 820 16.44 -18.03 2.65
N PHE A 821 16.18 -17.06 1.78
CA PHE A 821 16.23 -15.63 2.10
C PHE A 821 14.84 -14.97 2.22
N ASN A 822 13.74 -15.74 2.18
CA ASN A 822 12.38 -15.20 2.25
C ASN A 822 12.06 -14.71 3.68
N ASP A 823 12.13 -13.39 3.87
CA ASP A 823 11.91 -12.68 5.12
C ASP A 823 11.38 -11.26 4.84
N GLN A 824 10.30 -10.87 5.53
CA GLN A 824 9.64 -9.57 5.30
C GLN A 824 10.47 -8.37 5.79
N GLY A 825 11.31 -8.55 6.82
CA GLY A 825 12.21 -7.51 7.32
C GLY A 825 13.35 -7.22 6.35
N LEU A 826 13.91 -8.27 5.74
CA LEU A 826 14.94 -8.15 4.70
C LEU A 826 14.38 -7.46 3.43
N SER A 827 13.16 -7.82 3.03
CA SER A 827 12.41 -7.10 1.98
C SER A 827 12.18 -5.63 2.36
N ALA A 828 11.71 -5.33 3.58
CA ALA A 828 11.42 -3.97 4.04
C ALA A 828 12.68 -3.07 4.14
N PHE A 829 13.81 -3.62 4.58
CA PHE A 829 15.11 -2.93 4.55
C PHE A 829 15.53 -2.53 3.13
N THR A 830 15.19 -3.35 2.14
CA THR A 830 15.50 -3.08 0.72
C THR A 830 14.49 -2.14 0.09
N SER A 831 13.20 -2.27 0.42
CA SER A 831 12.11 -1.52 -0.23
C SER A 831 11.92 -0.10 0.32
N SER A 832 12.11 0.12 1.62
CA SER A 832 11.85 1.39 2.33
C SER A 832 12.52 2.63 1.70
N LEU A 833 13.72 2.46 1.15
CA LEU A 833 14.47 3.49 0.43
C LEU A 833 13.70 4.00 -0.81
N TYR A 834 13.11 3.09 -1.60
CA TYR A 834 12.39 3.45 -2.82
C TYR A 834 11.06 4.14 -2.52
N LEU A 835 10.40 3.77 -1.42
CA LEU A 835 9.21 4.45 -0.93
C LEU A 835 9.52 5.90 -0.48
N ALA A 836 10.62 6.11 0.24
CA ALA A 836 11.07 7.45 0.62
C ALA A 836 11.45 8.30 -0.62
N GLY A 837 12.13 7.71 -1.60
CA GLY A 837 12.48 8.37 -2.86
C GLY A 837 11.28 8.76 -3.73
N LEU A 838 10.24 7.94 -3.75
CA LEU A 838 8.97 8.24 -4.45
C LEU A 838 8.30 9.49 -3.88
N VAL A 839 8.22 9.61 -2.56
CA VAL A 839 7.66 10.81 -1.90
C VAL A 839 8.56 12.03 -2.18
N ALA A 840 9.88 11.84 -2.09
CA ALA A 840 10.84 12.90 -2.32
C ALA A 840 10.86 13.42 -3.77
N SER A 841 10.68 12.57 -4.80
CA SER A 841 10.69 13.01 -6.20
C SER A 841 9.47 13.88 -6.57
N LEU A 842 8.34 13.67 -5.89
CA LEU A 842 7.15 14.52 -5.99
C LEU A 842 7.39 15.89 -5.32
N VAL A 843 8.08 15.91 -4.18
CA VAL A 843 8.49 17.15 -3.49
C VAL A 843 9.61 17.89 -4.23
N ALA A 844 10.48 17.18 -4.95
CA ALA A 844 11.58 17.78 -5.72
C ALA A 844 11.07 18.68 -6.86
N SER A 845 9.95 18.33 -7.52
CA SER A 845 9.43 19.09 -8.66
C SER A 845 9.19 20.60 -8.40
N PRO A 846 8.45 21.01 -7.35
CA PRO A 846 8.30 22.43 -7.01
C PRO A 846 9.61 23.07 -6.52
N VAL A 847 10.48 22.34 -5.82
CA VAL A 847 11.79 22.86 -5.36
C VAL A 847 12.68 23.18 -6.56
N THR A 848 12.79 22.26 -7.52
CA THR A 848 13.52 22.42 -8.78
C THR A 848 13.01 23.61 -9.60
N ARG A 849 11.69 23.87 -9.57
CA ARG A 849 11.09 25.03 -10.27
C ARG A 849 11.40 26.37 -9.58
N ILE A 850 11.24 26.45 -8.26
CA ILE A 850 11.37 27.71 -7.49
C ILE A 850 12.85 28.09 -7.27
N TYR A 851 13.69 27.11 -6.92
CA TYR A 851 15.07 27.35 -6.49
C TYR A 851 16.12 27.01 -7.55
N GLY A 852 15.74 26.27 -8.60
CA GLY A 852 16.62 25.88 -9.71
C GLY A 852 17.11 24.43 -9.61
N ARG A 853 17.61 23.89 -10.74
CA ARG A 853 17.99 22.48 -10.87
C ARG A 853 19.25 22.18 -10.05
N ARG A 854 20.19 23.13 -10.00
CA ARG A 854 21.42 23.02 -9.17
C ARG A 854 21.10 22.87 -7.69
N THR A 855 20.11 23.60 -7.17
CA THR A 855 19.74 23.52 -5.74
C THR A 855 19.20 22.15 -5.37
N SER A 856 18.34 21.55 -6.20
CA SER A 856 17.84 20.19 -5.98
C SER A 856 18.94 19.12 -6.00
N ILE A 857 19.97 19.28 -6.85
CA ILE A 857 21.16 18.40 -6.88
C ILE A 857 21.92 18.48 -5.55
N ILE A 858 22.18 19.69 -5.02
CA ILE A 858 22.88 19.89 -3.75
C ILE A 858 22.07 19.32 -2.57
N CYS A 859 20.75 19.52 -2.54
CA CYS A 859 19.85 18.95 -1.52
C CYS A 859 19.86 17.41 -1.55
N GLY A 860 19.82 16.81 -2.74
CA GLY A 860 19.87 15.35 -2.92
C GLY A 860 21.16 14.74 -2.39
N GLY A 861 22.31 15.28 -2.82
CA GLY A 861 23.63 14.83 -2.36
C GLY A 861 23.80 14.98 -0.84
N SER A 862 23.33 16.10 -0.27
CA SER A 862 23.41 16.35 1.17
C SER A 862 22.58 15.37 2.00
N SER A 863 21.34 15.07 1.58
CA SER A 863 20.49 14.05 2.24
C SER A 863 21.10 12.66 2.18
N PHE A 864 21.68 12.30 1.03
CA PHE A 864 22.31 11.00 0.84
C PHE A 864 23.58 10.87 1.69
N LEU A 865 24.37 11.93 1.85
CA LEU A 865 25.54 11.93 2.73
C LEU A 865 25.15 11.65 4.20
N VAL A 866 24.07 12.28 4.70
CA VAL A 866 23.51 12.00 6.03
C VAL A 866 23.05 10.54 6.14
N GLY A 867 22.34 10.02 5.14
CA GLY A 867 21.90 8.62 5.11
C GLY A 867 23.06 7.60 5.12
N ALA A 868 24.15 7.90 4.41
CA ALA A 868 25.35 7.05 4.38
C ALA A 868 26.05 7.01 5.75
N ILE A 869 26.17 8.16 6.42
CA ILE A 869 26.76 8.27 7.77
C ILE A 869 25.91 7.49 8.79
N LEU A 870 24.57 7.64 8.76
CA LEU A 870 23.65 6.90 9.62
C LEU A 870 23.75 5.38 9.40
N ASN A 871 23.81 4.93 8.14
CA ASN A 871 23.96 3.51 7.82
C ASN A 871 25.31 2.94 8.27
N ALA A 872 26.41 3.67 8.07
CA ALA A 872 27.75 3.26 8.49
C ALA A 872 27.87 3.13 10.02
N THR A 873 27.31 4.08 10.77
CA THR A 873 27.34 4.12 12.23
C THR A 873 26.29 3.23 12.90
N SER A 874 25.24 2.82 12.18
CA SER A 874 24.06 2.09 12.67
C SER A 874 24.32 1.05 13.77
N ILE A 875 23.58 1.18 14.87
CA ILE A 875 23.65 0.27 16.03
C ILE A 875 22.45 -0.68 16.03
N ASN A 876 21.24 -0.15 15.84
CA ASN A 876 19.97 -0.87 15.79
C ASN A 876 19.30 -0.79 14.39
N LEU A 877 18.22 -1.56 14.20
CA LEU A 877 17.49 -1.61 12.92
C LEU A 877 16.79 -0.27 12.59
N ALA A 878 16.30 0.46 13.60
CA ALA A 878 15.63 1.74 13.39
C ALA A 878 16.55 2.82 12.79
N MET A 879 17.80 2.92 13.26
CA MET A 879 18.80 3.84 12.72
C MET A 879 19.20 3.47 11.29
N LEU A 880 19.26 2.17 10.98
CA LEU A 880 19.51 1.65 9.64
C LEU A 880 18.35 1.97 8.67
N LEU A 881 17.10 1.84 9.12
CA LEU A 881 15.92 2.23 8.33
C LEU A 881 15.85 3.75 8.12
N MET A 882 16.16 4.56 9.14
CA MET A 882 16.25 6.02 8.97
C MET A 882 17.37 6.44 8.01
N GLY A 883 18.53 5.77 8.04
CA GLY A 883 19.58 5.98 7.06
C GLY A 883 19.11 5.66 5.64
N ARG A 884 18.44 4.51 5.42
CA ARG A 884 17.80 4.17 4.14
C ARG A 884 16.75 5.19 3.67
N ILE A 885 15.94 5.75 4.57
CA ILE A 885 14.98 6.81 4.23
C ILE A 885 15.71 8.07 3.75
N MET A 886 16.79 8.49 4.42
CA MET A 886 17.60 9.66 4.01
C MET A 886 18.36 9.45 2.69
N LEU A 887 18.83 8.22 2.40
CA LEU A 887 19.34 7.83 1.09
C LEU A 887 18.25 7.92 0.01
N GLY A 888 17.05 7.41 0.32
CA GLY A 888 15.88 7.48 -0.58
C GLY A 888 15.51 8.90 -0.95
N VAL A 889 15.45 9.82 0.02
CA VAL A 889 15.24 11.25 -0.24
C VAL A 889 16.33 11.80 -1.18
N GLY A 890 17.59 11.43 -0.97
CA GLY A 890 18.70 11.82 -1.85
C GLY A 890 18.51 11.37 -3.30
N ILE A 891 18.12 10.11 -3.51
CA ILE A 891 17.82 9.53 -4.83
C ILE A 891 16.60 10.20 -5.47
N GLY A 892 15.54 10.49 -4.71
CA GLY A 892 14.33 11.13 -5.22
C GLY A 892 14.57 12.54 -5.77
N PHE A 893 15.42 13.34 -5.10
CA PHE A 893 15.87 14.64 -5.61
C PHE A 893 16.87 14.51 -6.76
N GLY A 894 17.86 13.61 -6.64
CA GLY A 894 18.89 13.40 -7.65
C GLY A 894 18.35 12.93 -9.00
N ASN A 895 17.55 11.86 -9.00
CA ASN A 895 16.98 11.28 -10.22
C ASN A 895 15.94 12.20 -10.89
N GLN A 896 15.35 13.16 -10.16
CA GLN A 896 14.45 14.18 -10.75
C GLN A 896 15.23 15.34 -11.36
N ALA A 897 16.26 15.84 -10.68
CA ALA A 897 16.97 17.04 -11.10
C ALA A 897 18.09 16.81 -12.13
N VAL A 898 18.77 15.66 -12.10
CA VAL A 898 19.94 15.41 -12.96
C VAL A 898 19.57 15.19 -14.43
N PRO A 899 18.59 14.35 -14.81
CA PRO A 899 18.18 14.22 -16.22
C PRO A 899 17.63 15.53 -16.80
N LEU A 900 16.94 16.34 -15.98
CA LEU A 900 16.55 17.71 -16.35
C LEU A 900 17.77 18.60 -16.62
N TYR A 901 18.74 18.61 -15.72
CA TYR A 901 19.96 19.39 -15.89
C TYR A 901 20.74 19.00 -17.16
N LEU A 902 20.91 17.69 -17.42
CA LEU A 902 21.59 17.19 -18.62
C LEU A 902 20.85 17.55 -19.91
N SER A 903 19.53 17.37 -19.95
CA SER A 903 18.71 17.67 -21.14
C SER A 903 18.55 19.18 -21.41
N GLU A 904 18.61 20.03 -20.38
CA GLU A 904 18.61 21.50 -20.49
C GLU A 904 20.01 22.09 -20.80
N MET A 905 21.11 21.39 -20.47
CA MET A 905 22.49 21.77 -20.83
C MET A 905 22.84 21.39 -22.27
N ALA A 906 22.48 20.18 -22.70
CA ALA A 906 22.97 19.58 -23.93
C ALA A 906 22.53 20.36 -25.20
N PRO A 907 23.40 20.46 -26.24
CA PRO A 907 22.97 20.88 -27.56
C PRO A 907 22.08 19.81 -28.20
N THR A 908 21.18 20.23 -29.09
CA THR A 908 20.14 19.40 -29.72
C THR A 908 20.66 18.07 -30.29
N HIS A 909 21.79 18.12 -31.00
CA HIS A 909 22.38 17.00 -31.75
C HIS A 909 23.14 15.96 -30.89
N LEU A 910 23.36 16.22 -29.59
CA LEU A 910 24.04 15.30 -28.65
C LEU A 910 23.24 15.06 -27.36
N ARG A 911 21.96 15.41 -27.34
CA ARG A 911 21.10 15.30 -26.15
C ARG A 911 20.97 13.85 -25.66
N GLY A 912 20.86 12.87 -26.58
CA GLY A 912 20.78 11.46 -26.23
C GLY A 912 22.05 10.98 -25.54
N ALA A 913 23.20 11.12 -26.22
CA ALA A 913 24.52 10.75 -25.70
C ALA A 913 24.87 11.40 -24.35
N LEU A 914 24.64 12.71 -24.19
CA LEU A 914 24.97 13.42 -22.93
C LEU A 914 24.04 13.03 -21.77
N ASN A 915 22.76 12.73 -22.04
CA ASN A 915 21.84 12.28 -20.99
C ASN A 915 22.12 10.83 -20.58
N MET A 916 22.51 9.95 -21.53
CA MET A 916 22.96 8.59 -21.22
C MET A 916 24.20 8.53 -20.32
N MET A 917 24.95 9.62 -20.11
CA MET A 917 25.99 9.67 -19.08
C MET A 917 25.45 9.45 -17.66
N PHE A 918 24.19 9.83 -17.37
CA PHE A 918 23.52 9.50 -16.10
C PHE A 918 23.38 7.98 -15.93
N GLN A 919 23.03 7.27 -17.00
CA GLN A 919 22.95 5.81 -16.99
C GLN A 919 24.35 5.18 -16.85
N LEU A 920 25.37 5.70 -17.56
CA LEU A 920 26.75 5.23 -17.41
C LEU A 920 27.29 5.43 -15.98
N ALA A 921 26.98 6.56 -15.34
CA ALA A 921 27.32 6.78 -13.94
C ALA A 921 26.57 5.81 -13.01
N THR A 922 25.31 5.50 -13.31
CA THR A 922 24.51 4.49 -12.60
C THR A 922 25.13 3.10 -12.71
N THR A 923 25.49 2.65 -13.91
CA THR A 923 26.09 1.32 -14.14
C THR A 923 27.51 1.23 -13.58
N SER A 924 28.28 2.32 -13.63
CA SER A 924 29.55 2.47 -12.91
C SER A 924 29.35 2.33 -11.40
N GLY A 925 28.32 2.97 -10.82
CA GLY A 925 27.97 2.85 -9.40
C GLY A 925 27.66 1.42 -8.98
N VAL A 926 26.88 0.67 -9.77
CA VAL A 926 26.59 -0.76 -9.53
C VAL A 926 27.89 -1.59 -9.53
N PHE A 927 28.75 -1.38 -10.53
CA PHE A 927 30.04 -2.08 -10.61
C PHE A 927 30.95 -1.76 -9.42
N THR A 928 31.09 -0.48 -9.06
CA THR A 928 31.87 -0.04 -7.90
C THR A 928 31.34 -0.66 -6.60
N ALA A 929 30.03 -0.65 -6.36
CA ALA A 929 29.44 -1.23 -5.17
C ALA A 929 29.61 -2.75 -5.07
N ASN A 930 29.52 -3.48 -6.19
CA ASN A 930 29.79 -4.91 -6.23
C ASN A 930 31.28 -5.22 -5.96
N MET A 931 32.20 -4.39 -6.45
CA MET A 931 33.64 -4.53 -6.16
C MET A 931 33.99 -4.17 -4.72
N VAL A 932 33.36 -3.13 -4.15
CA VAL A 932 33.45 -2.82 -2.71
C VAL A 932 32.98 -4.02 -1.90
N ASN A 933 31.79 -4.57 -2.19
CA ASN A 933 31.25 -5.74 -1.51
C ASN A 933 32.17 -6.98 -1.58
N TYR A 934 32.79 -7.25 -2.73
CA TYR A 934 33.75 -8.35 -2.87
C TYR A 934 35.02 -8.15 -2.01
N GLY A 935 35.46 -6.90 -1.81
CA GLY A 935 36.53 -6.56 -0.88
C GLY A 935 36.11 -6.65 0.58
N THR A 936 35.04 -5.95 0.95
CA THR A 936 34.57 -5.82 2.35
C THR A 936 34.04 -7.11 2.94
N GLN A 937 33.54 -8.07 2.13
CA GLN A 937 33.15 -9.40 2.58
C GLN A 937 34.30 -10.15 3.30
N LYS A 938 35.56 -9.82 3.01
CA LYS A 938 36.75 -10.39 3.65
C LYS A 938 37.05 -9.75 5.03
N LEU A 939 36.48 -8.58 5.32
CA LEU A 939 36.72 -7.81 6.55
C LEU A 939 35.65 -8.13 7.62
N LYS A 940 35.96 -9.08 8.51
CA LYS A 940 35.15 -9.34 9.71
C LYS A 940 35.67 -8.52 10.89
N PRO A 941 34.82 -7.92 11.76
CA PRO A 941 33.34 -7.90 11.70
C PRO A 941 32.74 -6.67 10.99
N TRP A 942 33.54 -5.64 10.66
CA TRP A 942 33.03 -4.32 10.22
C TRP A 942 32.75 -4.15 8.71
N GLY A 943 33.01 -5.13 7.86
CA GLY A 943 32.93 -4.99 6.39
C GLY A 943 31.62 -4.39 5.86
N TRP A 944 30.47 -4.78 6.41
CA TRP A 944 29.17 -4.24 6.00
C TRP A 944 29.00 -2.74 6.31
N ARG A 945 29.60 -2.24 7.41
CA ARG A 945 29.61 -0.80 7.74
C ARG A 945 30.37 -0.02 6.68
N LEU A 946 31.52 -0.56 6.24
CA LEU A 946 32.36 0.07 5.22
C LEU A 946 31.67 0.05 3.84
N SER A 947 31.01 -1.05 3.48
CA SER A 947 30.16 -1.12 2.27
C SER A 947 29.12 0.00 2.23
N LEU A 948 28.31 0.13 3.29
CA LEU A 948 27.26 1.15 3.35
C LEU A 948 27.80 2.57 3.49
N GLY A 949 28.92 2.75 4.21
CA GLY A 949 29.54 4.06 4.44
C GLY A 949 30.27 4.64 3.23
N LEU A 950 30.87 3.81 2.37
CA LEU A 950 31.53 4.26 1.14
C LEU A 950 30.55 4.88 0.12
N ALA A 951 29.24 4.70 0.30
CA ALA A 951 28.19 5.43 -0.42
C ALA A 951 28.30 6.98 -0.23
N ALA A 952 28.97 7.44 0.84
CA ALA A 952 29.29 8.84 1.06
C ALA A 952 30.21 9.44 -0.02
N GLY A 953 31.08 8.65 -0.67
CA GLY A 953 32.01 9.13 -1.70
C GLY A 953 31.31 9.79 -2.89
N PRO A 954 30.42 9.06 -3.61
CA PRO A 954 29.54 9.62 -4.63
C PRO A 954 28.72 10.82 -4.16
N ALA A 955 28.25 10.83 -2.91
CA ALA A 955 27.47 11.94 -2.36
C ALA A 955 28.28 13.21 -2.11
N VAL A 956 29.52 13.09 -1.63
CA VAL A 956 30.46 14.23 -1.54
C VAL A 956 30.77 14.78 -2.92
N LEU A 957 31.06 13.91 -3.91
CA LEU A 957 31.31 14.33 -5.29
C LEU A 957 30.10 15.05 -5.90
N MET A 958 28.88 14.57 -5.70
CA MET A 958 27.66 15.23 -6.16
C MET A 958 27.41 16.57 -5.46
N THR A 959 27.66 16.65 -4.15
CA THR A 959 27.40 17.87 -3.34
C THR A 959 28.42 18.97 -3.66
N VAL A 960 29.72 18.65 -3.63
CA VAL A 960 30.80 19.59 -3.97
C VAL A 960 30.78 19.93 -5.46
N GLY A 961 30.51 18.94 -6.32
CA GLY A 961 30.30 19.15 -7.75
C GLY A 961 29.14 20.10 -8.04
N GLY A 962 28.00 19.92 -7.36
CA GLY A 962 26.83 20.80 -7.46
C GLY A 962 27.14 22.26 -7.06
N ILE A 963 28.06 22.49 -6.13
CA ILE A 963 28.56 23.84 -5.80
C ILE A 963 29.36 24.43 -6.98
N ALA A 964 30.13 23.63 -7.72
CA ALA A 964 30.88 24.08 -8.91
C ALA A 964 30.02 24.24 -10.18
N LEU A 965 28.86 23.59 -10.28
CA LEU A 965 27.94 23.73 -11.42
C LEU A 965 27.34 25.14 -11.54
N SER A 966 27.09 25.58 -12.77
CA SER A 966 26.19 26.70 -13.08
C SER A 966 24.72 26.27 -13.01
N GLU A 967 23.78 27.21 -12.90
CA GLU A 967 22.35 26.93 -13.10
C GLU A 967 21.99 26.89 -14.60
N THR A 968 20.91 26.21 -14.99
CA THR A 968 20.54 26.09 -16.42
C THR A 968 20.00 27.41 -17.00
N PRO A 969 20.29 27.75 -18.28
CA PRO A 969 19.70 28.93 -18.94
C PRO A 969 18.18 28.95 -18.84
N ASN A 970 17.53 27.82 -19.15
CA ASN A 970 16.09 27.61 -19.01
C ASN A 970 15.58 27.99 -17.62
N SER A 971 16.22 27.52 -16.54
CA SER A 971 15.80 27.82 -15.17
C SER A 971 16.13 29.25 -14.73
N LEU A 972 17.10 29.91 -15.33
CA LEU A 972 17.40 31.33 -15.08
C LEU A 972 16.37 32.23 -15.77
N ILE A 973 15.99 31.91 -17.01
CA ILE A 973 14.98 32.63 -17.79
C ILE A 973 13.58 32.41 -17.17
N GLU A 974 13.23 31.17 -16.79
CA GLU A 974 11.99 30.84 -16.06
C GLU A 974 11.81 31.70 -14.79
N ARG A 975 12.91 31.99 -14.10
CA ARG A 975 12.97 32.82 -12.88
C ARG A 975 13.20 34.31 -13.15
N GLY A 976 13.05 34.77 -14.39
CA GLY A 976 13.14 36.18 -14.80
C GLY A 976 14.57 36.75 -14.92
N MET A 977 15.62 35.96 -14.66
CA MET A 977 17.02 36.42 -14.71
C MET A 977 17.61 36.35 -16.14
N ARG A 978 16.96 37.00 -17.11
CA ARG A 978 17.26 36.93 -18.56
C ARG A 978 18.74 37.13 -18.88
N ASP A 979 19.38 38.18 -18.34
CA ASP A 979 20.80 38.49 -18.60
C ASP A 979 21.77 37.40 -18.12
N LYS A 980 21.44 36.76 -17.00
CA LYS A 980 22.23 35.62 -16.48
C LYS A 980 22.00 34.38 -17.33
N GLY A 981 20.77 34.16 -17.78
CA GLY A 981 20.43 33.11 -18.75
C GLY A 981 21.25 33.22 -20.03
N ARG A 982 21.26 34.39 -20.68
CA ARG A 982 22.07 34.66 -21.89
C ARG A 982 23.56 34.41 -21.64
N LYS A 983 24.14 34.99 -20.58
CA LYS A 983 25.57 34.83 -20.26
C LYS A 983 25.98 33.38 -19.98
N VAL A 984 25.09 32.54 -19.44
CA VAL A 984 25.33 31.10 -19.33
C VAL A 984 25.18 30.40 -20.67
N LEU A 985 24.19 30.78 -21.50
CA LEU A 985 23.98 30.22 -22.84
C LEU A 985 25.19 30.45 -23.76
N GLU A 986 25.68 31.70 -23.86
CA GLU A 986 26.91 32.08 -24.58
C GLU A 986 28.10 31.24 -24.11
N LYS A 987 28.25 31.04 -22.78
CA LYS A 987 29.33 30.24 -22.19
C LYS A 987 29.24 28.75 -22.53
N ILE A 988 28.06 28.13 -22.54
CA ILE A 988 27.93 26.69 -22.86
C ILE A 988 27.96 26.41 -24.37
N ARG A 989 27.54 27.36 -25.21
CA ARG A 989 27.52 27.25 -26.69
C ARG A 989 28.82 27.74 -27.35
N GLY A 990 29.66 28.51 -26.65
CA GLY A 990 30.95 28.97 -27.16
C GLY A 990 30.87 29.99 -28.30
N THR A 991 29.75 30.71 -28.40
CA THR A 991 29.48 31.74 -29.40
C THR A 991 28.66 32.87 -28.77
N LYS A 992 28.72 34.07 -29.35
CA LYS A 992 27.82 35.19 -28.99
C LYS A 992 26.51 35.18 -29.77
N ASN A 993 26.52 34.54 -30.95
CA ASN A 993 25.35 34.38 -31.81
C ASN A 993 24.46 33.27 -31.24
N VAL A 994 23.75 33.58 -30.15
CA VAL A 994 22.80 32.67 -29.47
C VAL A 994 21.37 33.20 -29.52
N ASP A 995 21.12 34.24 -30.31
CA ASP A 995 19.91 35.07 -30.23
C ASP A 995 18.64 34.28 -30.54
N ALA A 996 18.63 33.47 -31.61
CA ALA A 996 17.52 32.57 -31.93
C ALA A 996 17.24 31.53 -30.81
N GLU A 997 18.27 30.82 -30.33
CA GLU A 997 18.12 29.85 -29.23
C GLU A 997 17.68 30.54 -27.91
N PHE A 998 18.08 31.80 -27.70
CA PHE A 998 17.68 32.59 -26.52
C PHE A 998 16.23 33.08 -26.60
N GLU A 999 15.78 33.53 -27.77
CA GLU A 999 14.38 33.92 -28.01
C GLU A 999 13.44 32.72 -27.84
N ASP A 1000 13.75 31.57 -28.46
CA ASP A 1000 12.94 30.35 -28.31
C ASP A 1000 12.87 29.88 -26.83
N MET A 1001 13.93 30.08 -26.03
CA MET A 1001 13.90 29.86 -24.58
C MET A 1001 13.06 30.91 -23.80
N VAL A 1002 13.00 32.15 -24.27
CA VAL A 1002 12.16 33.20 -23.67
C VAL A 1002 10.67 32.93 -23.97
N ASP A 1003 10.32 32.64 -25.22
CA ASP A 1003 8.96 32.33 -25.65
C ASP A 1003 8.41 31.10 -24.89
N ALA A 1004 9.21 30.02 -24.82
CA ALA A 1004 8.86 28.82 -24.05
C ALA A 1004 8.76 29.10 -22.52
N SER A 1005 9.55 30.05 -22.01
CA SER A 1005 9.50 30.45 -20.59
C SER A 1005 8.28 31.30 -20.26
N GLU A 1006 7.83 32.20 -21.15
CA GLU A 1006 6.63 32.99 -20.94
C GLU A 1006 5.38 32.10 -20.97
N LEU A 1007 5.32 31.15 -21.92
CA LEU A 1007 4.30 30.10 -21.96
C LEU A 1007 4.30 29.27 -20.66
N ALA A 1008 5.46 28.79 -20.21
CA ALA A 1008 5.57 28.01 -18.98
C ALA A 1008 5.14 28.80 -17.72
N ASN A 1009 5.42 30.10 -17.66
CA ASN A 1009 5.03 30.96 -16.53
C ASN A 1009 3.54 31.32 -16.51
N SER A 1010 2.83 31.25 -17.64
CA SER A 1010 1.37 31.30 -17.65
C SER A 1010 0.73 30.10 -16.90
N ILE A 1011 1.41 28.94 -16.91
CA ILE A 1011 0.90 27.67 -16.35
C ILE A 1011 1.24 27.55 -14.86
N LYS A 1012 0.29 28.00 -14.03
CA LYS A 1012 0.39 27.99 -12.55
C LYS A 1012 0.39 26.59 -11.93
N HIS A 1013 -0.17 25.56 -12.59
CA HIS A 1013 -0.31 24.21 -12.03
C HIS A 1013 0.08 23.08 -13.03
N PRO A 1014 1.38 22.79 -13.22
CA PRO A 1014 1.86 21.79 -14.17
C PRO A 1014 1.27 20.37 -13.98
N PHE A 1015 1.14 19.89 -12.74
CA PHE A 1015 0.53 18.59 -12.42
C PHE A 1015 -0.97 18.49 -12.80
N ARG A 1016 -1.66 19.62 -13.01
CA ARG A 1016 -3.00 19.65 -13.60
C ARG A 1016 -2.92 19.73 -15.13
N ASN A 1017 -2.02 20.55 -15.67
CA ASN A 1017 -1.88 20.74 -17.12
C ASN A 1017 -1.41 19.48 -17.87
N ILE A 1018 -0.66 18.59 -17.20
CA ILE A 1018 -0.20 17.32 -17.78
C ILE A 1018 -1.35 16.33 -18.04
N LEU A 1019 -2.51 16.50 -17.40
CA LEU A 1019 -3.72 15.67 -17.59
C LEU A 1019 -4.59 16.11 -18.79
N VAL A 1020 -4.30 17.27 -19.38
CA VAL A 1020 -5.03 17.84 -20.52
C VAL A 1020 -4.83 16.98 -21.78
N LYS A 1021 -5.84 16.90 -22.67
CA LYS A 1021 -5.86 16.00 -23.85
C LYS A 1021 -4.58 16.09 -24.70
N ARG A 1022 -4.04 17.31 -24.90
CA ARG A 1022 -2.77 17.61 -25.62
C ARG A 1022 -1.53 16.89 -25.06
N ASN A 1023 -1.49 16.66 -23.74
CA ASN A 1023 -0.32 16.15 -23.02
C ASN A 1023 -0.44 14.63 -22.69
N ARG A 1024 -1.51 13.97 -23.16
CA ARG A 1024 -1.76 12.53 -22.94
C ARG A 1024 -0.67 11.59 -23.48
N PRO A 1025 -0.16 11.71 -24.73
CA PRO A 1025 0.90 10.80 -25.20
C PRO A 1025 2.13 10.84 -24.29
N GLN A 1026 2.56 12.04 -23.90
CA GLN A 1026 3.71 12.28 -23.05
C GLN A 1026 3.49 11.68 -21.64
N LEU A 1027 2.31 11.90 -21.05
CA LEU A 1027 1.93 11.32 -19.75
C LEU A 1027 1.89 9.78 -19.79
N VAL A 1028 1.34 9.18 -20.85
CA VAL A 1028 1.29 7.71 -21.01
C VAL A 1028 2.70 7.13 -21.10
N MET A 1029 3.58 7.72 -21.89
CA MET A 1029 4.99 7.29 -21.98
C MET A 1029 5.74 7.47 -20.66
N ALA A 1030 5.52 8.59 -19.96
CA ALA A 1030 6.14 8.91 -18.69
C ALA A 1030 5.71 8.00 -17.52
N ILE A 1031 4.61 7.25 -17.68
CA ILE A 1031 4.17 6.19 -16.75
C ILE A 1031 4.64 4.82 -17.26
N LEU A 1032 4.38 4.47 -18.52
CA LEU A 1032 4.61 3.11 -19.02
C LEU A 1032 6.09 2.79 -19.26
N LEU A 1033 6.90 3.71 -19.78
CA LEU A 1033 8.34 3.44 -19.99
C LEU A 1033 9.10 3.13 -18.69
N PRO A 1034 9.00 3.91 -17.60
CA PRO A 1034 9.65 3.55 -16.33
C PRO A 1034 9.03 2.32 -15.67
N ALA A 1035 7.72 2.09 -15.79
CA ALA A 1035 7.10 0.85 -15.29
C ALA A 1035 7.65 -0.38 -16.00
N PHE A 1036 7.68 -0.36 -17.34
CA PHE A 1036 8.25 -1.44 -18.16
C PHE A 1036 9.74 -1.64 -17.89
N GLN A 1037 10.54 -0.58 -17.75
CA GLN A 1037 11.96 -0.66 -17.41
C GLN A 1037 12.21 -1.53 -16.17
N ILE A 1038 11.37 -1.43 -15.13
CA ILE A 1038 11.46 -2.27 -13.92
C ILE A 1038 10.85 -3.67 -14.13
N LEU A 1039 9.72 -3.77 -14.84
CA LEU A 1039 9.05 -5.05 -15.16
C LEU A 1039 9.87 -5.95 -16.09
N THR A 1040 11.02 -5.51 -16.60
CA THR A 1040 12.05 -6.39 -17.20
C THR A 1040 12.61 -7.43 -16.21
N GLY A 1041 12.49 -7.19 -14.90
CA GLY A 1041 13.12 -8.01 -13.85
C GLY A 1041 14.58 -7.67 -13.58
N ILE A 1042 15.15 -6.65 -14.24
CA ILE A 1042 16.56 -6.26 -14.07
C ILE A 1042 16.92 -5.94 -12.61
N ASN A 1043 16.09 -5.18 -11.91
CA ASN A 1043 16.36 -4.79 -10.52
C ASN A 1043 16.34 -6.00 -9.59
N SER A 1044 15.46 -6.99 -9.83
CA SER A 1044 15.48 -8.28 -9.12
C SER A 1044 16.82 -9.00 -9.29
N ILE A 1045 17.34 -9.03 -10.52
CA ILE A 1045 18.63 -9.66 -10.84
C ILE A 1045 19.79 -8.88 -10.22
N LEU A 1046 19.76 -7.54 -10.22
CA LEU A 1046 20.85 -6.74 -9.62
C LEU A 1046 20.83 -6.77 -8.08
N PHE A 1047 19.66 -6.62 -7.45
CA PHE A 1047 19.51 -6.67 -5.99
C PHE A 1047 19.85 -8.04 -5.41
N TYR A 1048 19.54 -9.13 -6.13
CA TYR A 1048 19.63 -10.48 -5.58
C TYR A 1048 20.58 -11.40 -6.36
N ALA A 1049 21.41 -10.88 -7.28
CA ALA A 1049 22.42 -11.68 -8.00
C ALA A 1049 23.33 -12.51 -7.07
N PRO A 1050 23.96 -11.95 -6.01
CA PRO A 1050 24.79 -12.74 -5.10
C PRO A 1050 24.01 -13.88 -4.43
N VAL A 1051 22.75 -13.62 -4.05
CA VAL A 1051 21.83 -14.59 -3.45
C VAL A 1051 21.42 -15.67 -4.45
N LEU A 1052 21.06 -15.29 -5.68
CA LEU A 1052 20.70 -16.22 -6.76
C LEU A 1052 21.86 -17.15 -7.10
N PHE A 1053 23.08 -16.62 -7.23
CA PHE A 1053 24.28 -17.42 -7.48
C PHE A 1053 24.63 -18.33 -6.28
N GLU A 1054 24.52 -17.84 -5.03
CA GLU A 1054 24.72 -18.65 -3.82
C GLU A 1054 23.68 -19.79 -3.71
N SER A 1055 22.40 -19.51 -4.01
CA SER A 1055 21.33 -20.53 -4.09
C SER A 1055 21.57 -21.58 -5.19
N MET A 1056 22.08 -21.20 -6.37
CA MET A 1056 22.45 -22.14 -7.44
C MET A 1056 23.69 -23.00 -7.10
N GLY A 1057 24.31 -22.81 -5.94
CA GLY A 1057 25.41 -23.64 -5.44
C GLY A 1057 26.81 -23.08 -5.71
N PHE A 1058 26.94 -21.82 -6.17
CA PHE A 1058 28.24 -21.15 -6.14
C PHE A 1058 28.66 -20.86 -4.69
N GLY A 1059 29.94 -21.08 -4.37
CA GLY A 1059 30.51 -20.59 -3.12
C GLY A 1059 30.53 -19.06 -3.12
N ARG A 1060 30.21 -18.44 -1.98
CA ARG A 1060 29.96 -16.99 -1.83
C ARG A 1060 30.96 -16.04 -2.49
N ASN A 1061 32.27 -16.36 -2.44
CA ASN A 1061 33.30 -15.56 -3.12
C ASN A 1061 33.12 -15.55 -4.65
N ALA A 1062 32.68 -16.68 -5.23
CA ALA A 1062 32.33 -16.77 -6.66
C ALA A 1062 30.98 -16.09 -6.94
N SER A 1063 29.98 -16.19 -6.06
CA SER A 1063 28.69 -15.49 -6.21
C SER A 1063 28.87 -13.96 -6.29
N LEU A 1064 29.69 -13.38 -5.40
CA LEU A 1064 29.99 -11.95 -5.41
C LEU A 1064 30.89 -11.55 -6.59
N LEU A 1065 31.83 -12.40 -7.00
CA LEU A 1065 32.64 -12.16 -8.21
C LEU A 1065 31.78 -12.20 -9.48
N SER A 1066 30.86 -13.16 -9.63
CA SER A 1066 29.90 -13.21 -10.73
C SER A 1066 29.00 -11.98 -10.77
N SER A 1067 28.54 -11.49 -9.61
CA SER A 1067 27.78 -10.24 -9.51
C SER A 1067 28.61 -9.00 -9.92
N ALA A 1068 29.90 -8.96 -9.56
CA ALA A 1068 30.81 -7.91 -10.04
C ALA A 1068 31.05 -7.98 -11.57
N VAL A 1069 31.19 -9.19 -12.13
CA VAL A 1069 31.28 -9.40 -13.59
C VAL A 1069 30.01 -8.94 -14.29
N THR A 1070 28.82 -9.28 -13.78
CA THR A 1070 27.53 -8.79 -14.32
C THR A 1070 27.46 -7.25 -14.29
N GLY A 1071 27.96 -6.61 -13.22
CA GLY A 1071 28.06 -5.15 -13.12
C GLY A 1071 29.04 -4.53 -14.13
N ALA A 1072 30.20 -5.16 -14.35
CA ALA A 1072 31.18 -4.72 -15.35
C ALA A 1072 30.60 -4.82 -16.77
N VAL A 1073 29.94 -5.94 -17.09
CA VAL A 1073 29.27 -6.18 -18.38
C VAL A 1073 28.16 -5.15 -18.63
N LEU A 1074 27.38 -4.79 -17.60
CA LEU A 1074 26.38 -3.73 -17.67
C LEU A 1074 27.01 -2.35 -17.98
N CYS A 1075 28.13 -2.02 -17.34
CA CYS A 1075 28.87 -0.78 -17.57
C CYS A 1075 29.44 -0.70 -18.99
N SER A 1076 30.05 -1.79 -19.49
CA SER A 1076 30.51 -1.90 -20.88
C SER A 1076 29.37 -1.70 -21.89
N SER A 1077 28.20 -2.30 -21.63
CA SER A 1077 27.02 -2.15 -22.50
C SER A 1077 26.53 -0.69 -22.59
N THR A 1078 26.64 0.09 -21.51
CA THR A 1078 26.27 1.52 -21.55
C THR A 1078 27.15 2.40 -22.45
N PHE A 1079 28.41 2.03 -22.72
CA PHE A 1079 29.21 2.71 -23.75
C PHE A 1079 28.68 2.43 -25.17
N ILE A 1080 28.20 1.20 -25.43
CA ILE A 1080 27.55 0.85 -26.71
C ILE A 1080 26.26 1.65 -26.87
N ALA A 1081 25.49 1.85 -25.79
CA ALA A 1081 24.30 2.70 -25.79
C ALA A 1081 24.62 4.13 -26.26
N ILE A 1082 25.60 4.78 -25.63
CA ILE A 1082 26.03 6.16 -25.95
C ILE A 1082 26.51 6.27 -27.41
N ALA A 1083 27.25 5.28 -27.91
CA ALA A 1083 27.76 5.27 -29.28
C ALA A 1083 26.68 5.02 -30.36
N THR A 1084 25.52 4.45 -29.99
CA THR A 1084 24.49 4.00 -30.95
C THR A 1084 23.18 4.79 -30.88
N VAL A 1085 22.80 5.38 -29.74
CA VAL A 1085 21.50 6.03 -29.52
C VAL A 1085 21.15 7.10 -30.56
N ASP A 1086 22.09 7.99 -30.86
CA ASP A 1086 21.93 9.09 -31.82
C ASP A 1086 22.26 8.66 -33.27
N ARG A 1087 22.82 7.45 -33.47
CA ARG A 1087 23.05 6.88 -34.80
C ARG A 1087 21.87 6.05 -35.29
N VAL A 1088 21.42 5.07 -34.51
CA VAL A 1088 20.46 4.03 -34.92
C VAL A 1088 19.01 4.42 -34.62
N GLY A 1089 18.76 5.22 -33.58
CA GLY A 1089 17.42 5.60 -33.14
C GLY A 1089 16.95 4.82 -31.90
N ARG A 1090 16.07 5.45 -31.11
CA ARG A 1090 15.59 4.95 -29.83
C ARG A 1090 14.66 3.74 -29.98
N ARG A 1091 13.77 3.75 -30.98
CA ARG A 1091 12.75 2.70 -31.20
C ARG A 1091 13.37 1.37 -31.60
N PHE A 1092 14.40 1.38 -32.46
CA PHE A 1092 15.11 0.17 -32.87
C PHE A 1092 15.79 -0.53 -31.67
N LEU A 1093 16.55 0.23 -30.87
CA LEU A 1093 17.31 -0.29 -29.72
C LEU A 1093 16.40 -0.95 -28.66
N LEU A 1094 15.24 -0.35 -28.37
CA LEU A 1094 14.25 -0.94 -27.45
C LEU A 1094 13.70 -2.28 -27.95
N ILE A 1095 13.44 -2.41 -29.26
CA ILE A 1095 12.89 -3.62 -29.86
C ILE A 1095 13.95 -4.73 -29.95
N SER A 1096 15.15 -4.41 -30.44
CA SER A 1096 16.25 -5.40 -30.54
C SER A 1096 16.69 -5.90 -29.16
N GLY A 1097 16.80 -4.99 -28.18
CA GLY A 1097 17.07 -5.33 -26.78
C GLY A 1097 15.95 -6.19 -26.18
N GLY A 1098 14.69 -5.82 -26.39
CA GLY A 1098 13.52 -6.58 -25.91
C GLY A 1098 13.51 -8.04 -26.40
N ILE A 1099 13.71 -8.25 -27.71
CA ILE A 1099 13.80 -9.60 -28.30
C ILE A 1099 14.94 -10.40 -27.65
N GLN A 1100 16.15 -9.83 -27.58
CA GLN A 1100 17.31 -10.50 -26.97
C GLN A 1100 17.07 -10.85 -25.50
N MET A 1101 16.40 -9.98 -24.74
CA MET A 1101 16.06 -10.20 -23.34
C MET A 1101 15.05 -11.35 -23.14
N ILE A 1102 14.02 -11.44 -23.99
CA ILE A 1102 13.06 -12.56 -23.99
C ILE A 1102 13.79 -13.88 -24.22
N THR A 1103 14.62 -13.96 -25.27
CA THR A 1103 15.40 -15.17 -25.58
C THR A 1103 16.27 -15.60 -24.39
N CYS A 1104 16.97 -14.67 -23.74
CA CYS A 1104 17.82 -14.98 -22.59
C CYS A 1104 17.01 -15.47 -21.38
N GLN A 1105 15.87 -14.84 -21.05
CA GLN A 1105 15.05 -15.26 -19.91
C GLN A 1105 14.37 -16.62 -20.12
N VAL A 1106 13.91 -16.91 -21.34
CA VAL A 1106 13.37 -18.24 -21.69
C VAL A 1106 14.45 -19.31 -21.57
N ILE A 1107 15.67 -19.07 -22.05
CA ILE A 1107 16.80 -20.01 -21.91
C ILE A 1107 17.15 -20.25 -20.43
N VAL A 1108 17.24 -19.20 -19.60
CA VAL A 1108 17.48 -19.35 -18.15
C VAL A 1108 16.36 -20.16 -17.49
N SER A 1109 15.09 -19.89 -17.82
CA SER A 1109 13.95 -20.64 -17.30
C SER A 1109 14.01 -22.13 -17.66
N ILE A 1110 14.39 -22.47 -18.90
CA ILE A 1110 14.49 -23.87 -19.35
C ILE A 1110 15.64 -24.58 -18.63
N ILE A 1111 16.82 -23.95 -18.52
CA ILE A 1111 17.97 -24.56 -17.83
C ILE A 1111 17.64 -24.82 -16.35
N LEU A 1112 17.02 -23.85 -15.67
CA LEU A 1112 16.65 -24.01 -14.26
C LEU A 1112 15.49 -25.00 -14.07
N GLY A 1113 14.46 -24.97 -14.91
CA GLY A 1113 13.35 -25.92 -14.84
C GLY A 1113 13.76 -27.38 -15.08
N VAL A 1114 14.73 -27.62 -15.97
CA VAL A 1114 15.18 -28.98 -16.34
C VAL A 1114 16.35 -29.50 -15.48
N LYS A 1115 17.18 -28.61 -14.90
CA LYS A 1115 18.41 -29.01 -14.17
C LYS A 1115 18.51 -28.51 -12.72
N PHE A 1116 17.58 -27.67 -12.25
CA PHE A 1116 17.62 -27.07 -10.90
C PHE A 1116 16.34 -27.33 -10.10
N GLY A 1117 16.07 -28.63 -9.88
CA GLY A 1117 15.01 -29.09 -8.97
C GLY A 1117 15.31 -28.76 -7.51
N ASP A 1118 14.26 -28.58 -6.71
CA ASP A 1118 14.24 -27.91 -5.39
C ASP A 1118 15.44 -28.14 -4.46
N ASN A 1119 15.93 -29.38 -4.37
CA ASN A 1119 17.01 -29.79 -3.46
C ASN A 1119 18.33 -30.19 -4.16
N GLN A 1120 18.42 -30.06 -5.49
CA GLN A 1120 19.64 -30.41 -6.25
C GLN A 1120 20.55 -29.21 -6.46
N LYS A 1121 21.87 -29.42 -6.39
CA LYS A 1121 22.88 -28.40 -6.74
C LYS A 1121 23.16 -28.48 -8.24
N LEU A 1122 23.21 -27.32 -8.90
CA LEU A 1122 23.48 -27.24 -10.33
C LEU A 1122 24.94 -27.63 -10.63
N SER A 1123 25.18 -28.43 -11.66
CA SER A 1123 26.55 -28.80 -12.08
C SER A 1123 27.30 -27.59 -12.61
N LYS A 1124 28.58 -27.43 -12.23
CA LYS A 1124 29.41 -26.23 -12.48
C LYS A 1124 29.33 -25.70 -13.92
N GLY A 1125 29.29 -26.59 -14.92
CA GLY A 1125 29.17 -26.19 -16.33
C GLY A 1125 27.84 -25.49 -16.65
N PHE A 1126 26.72 -26.04 -16.18
CA PHE A 1126 25.41 -25.39 -16.29
C PHE A 1126 25.33 -24.11 -15.46
N SER A 1127 25.98 -24.07 -14.28
CA SER A 1127 26.04 -22.86 -13.45
C SER A 1127 26.78 -21.71 -14.14
N VAL A 1128 27.90 -21.98 -14.82
CA VAL A 1128 28.60 -20.99 -15.64
C VAL A 1128 27.76 -20.58 -16.86
N LEU A 1129 27.09 -21.53 -17.52
CA LEU A 1129 26.20 -21.22 -18.65
C LEU A 1129 25.06 -20.26 -18.24
N VAL A 1130 24.42 -20.47 -17.09
CA VAL A 1130 23.39 -19.55 -16.56
C VAL A 1130 23.97 -18.16 -16.28
N VAL A 1131 25.18 -18.06 -15.70
CA VAL A 1131 25.85 -16.77 -15.50
C VAL A 1131 26.10 -16.05 -16.84
N VAL A 1132 26.54 -16.77 -17.88
CA VAL A 1132 26.76 -16.21 -19.23
C VAL A 1132 25.46 -15.70 -19.85
N VAL A 1133 24.37 -16.47 -19.79
CA VAL A 1133 23.07 -16.04 -20.34
C VAL A 1133 22.47 -14.86 -19.56
N ILE A 1134 22.66 -14.82 -18.22
CA ILE A 1134 22.30 -13.65 -17.41
C ILE A 1134 23.16 -12.44 -17.82
N CYS A 1135 24.46 -12.61 -18.09
CA CYS A 1135 25.29 -11.52 -18.60
C CYS A 1135 24.81 -11.02 -19.98
N LEU A 1136 24.39 -11.91 -20.89
CA LEU A 1136 23.79 -11.52 -22.18
C LEU A 1136 22.47 -10.76 -22.01
N PHE A 1137 21.60 -11.17 -21.08
CA PHE A 1137 20.41 -10.41 -20.70
C PHE A 1137 20.76 -9.01 -20.18
N VAL A 1138 21.82 -8.89 -19.37
CA VAL A 1138 22.25 -7.61 -18.79
C VAL A 1138 22.94 -6.71 -19.83
N VAL A 1139 23.67 -7.26 -20.81
CA VAL A 1139 24.07 -6.51 -22.02
C VAL A 1139 22.82 -5.99 -22.72
N ALA A 1140 21.85 -6.86 -22.97
CA ALA A 1140 20.64 -6.56 -23.71
C ALA A 1140 19.81 -5.44 -23.08
N PHE A 1141 19.77 -5.35 -21.75
CA PHE A 1141 19.17 -4.22 -21.04
C PHE A 1141 20.01 -2.93 -21.14
N GLY A 1142 21.34 -3.03 -20.96
CA GLY A 1142 22.23 -1.86 -20.86
C GLY A 1142 22.23 -0.94 -22.08
N TRP A 1143 22.26 -1.50 -23.28
CA TRP A 1143 22.23 -0.75 -24.55
C TRP A 1143 20.83 -0.31 -25.01
N SER A 1144 19.78 -0.72 -24.29
CA SER A 1144 18.38 -0.44 -24.65
C SER A 1144 17.61 0.24 -23.49
N TRP A 1145 16.73 -0.51 -22.81
CA TRP A 1145 15.83 -0.06 -21.75
C TRP A 1145 16.54 0.63 -20.58
N GLY A 1146 17.81 0.32 -20.32
CA GLY A 1146 18.64 1.01 -19.32
C GLY A 1146 18.71 2.51 -19.55
N GLY A 1147 19.39 2.96 -20.62
CA GLY A 1147 19.53 4.40 -20.89
C GLY A 1147 18.26 5.06 -21.43
N LEU A 1148 17.46 4.31 -22.20
CA LEU A 1148 16.29 4.87 -22.90
C LEU A 1148 15.10 5.13 -21.97
N GLY A 1149 14.94 4.37 -20.88
CA GLY A 1149 13.91 4.60 -19.87
C GLY A 1149 14.01 5.96 -19.15
N TRP A 1150 15.22 6.53 -19.06
CA TRP A 1150 15.45 7.89 -18.56
C TRP A 1150 15.47 8.93 -19.68
N THR A 1151 16.10 8.60 -20.82
CA THR A 1151 16.29 9.54 -21.93
C THR A 1151 14.96 9.95 -22.56
N ILE A 1152 14.11 8.99 -22.95
CA ILE A 1152 12.89 9.29 -23.71
C ILE A 1152 11.91 10.17 -22.91
N PRO A 1153 11.59 9.89 -21.62
CA PRO A 1153 10.74 10.78 -20.83
C PRO A 1153 11.29 12.20 -20.64
N SER A 1154 12.58 12.45 -20.87
CA SER A 1154 13.16 13.81 -20.82
C SER A 1154 13.09 14.54 -22.16
N GLU A 1155 13.13 13.80 -23.28
CA GLU A 1155 13.01 14.35 -24.63
C GLU A 1155 11.56 14.73 -24.98
N ILE A 1156 10.55 14.05 -24.41
CA ILE A 1156 9.15 14.17 -24.86
C ILE A 1156 8.35 15.34 -24.28
N PHE A 1157 8.78 15.98 -23.19
CA PHE A 1157 7.99 17.00 -22.49
C PHE A 1157 8.34 18.45 -22.87
N PRO A 1158 7.34 19.29 -23.22
CA PRO A 1158 7.55 20.73 -23.37
C PRO A 1158 7.88 21.38 -22.01
N LEU A 1159 8.57 22.52 -22.06
CA LEU A 1159 9.20 23.15 -20.88
C LEU A 1159 8.23 23.36 -19.72
N GLU A 1160 7.00 23.78 -20.02
CA GLU A 1160 5.86 23.97 -19.11
C GLU A 1160 5.51 22.78 -18.19
N THR A 1161 5.75 21.54 -18.61
CA THR A 1161 5.40 20.32 -17.86
C THR A 1161 6.60 19.43 -17.56
N ARG A 1162 7.77 19.72 -18.13
CA ARG A 1162 9.01 18.91 -18.06
C ARG A 1162 9.40 18.49 -16.63
N SER A 1163 9.39 19.42 -15.67
CA SER A 1163 9.71 19.12 -14.25
C SER A 1163 8.70 18.17 -13.59
N ALA A 1164 7.40 18.34 -13.88
CA ALA A 1164 6.34 17.49 -13.32
C ALA A 1164 6.29 16.11 -14.00
N GLY A 1165 6.51 16.07 -15.32
CA GLY A 1165 6.62 14.83 -16.09
C GLY A 1165 7.78 13.96 -15.64
N GLN A 1166 8.97 14.54 -15.48
CA GLN A 1166 10.13 13.84 -14.91
C GLN A 1166 9.90 13.37 -13.47
N SER A 1167 9.24 14.19 -12.65
CA SER A 1167 8.86 13.82 -11.28
C SER A 1167 7.93 12.58 -11.25
N ILE A 1168 6.95 12.52 -12.17
CA ILE A 1168 6.09 11.34 -12.36
C ILE A 1168 6.90 10.12 -12.84
N THR A 1169 7.79 10.29 -13.81
CA THR A 1169 8.66 9.19 -14.29
C THR A 1169 9.52 8.60 -13.18
N VAL A 1170 10.15 9.44 -12.35
CA VAL A 1170 10.91 9.00 -11.17
C VAL A 1170 10.00 8.32 -10.14
N ALA A 1171 8.84 8.92 -9.83
CA ALA A 1171 7.90 8.35 -8.85
C ALA A 1171 7.38 6.96 -9.29
N VAL A 1172 7.09 6.77 -10.58
CA VAL A 1172 6.64 5.47 -11.13
C VAL A 1172 7.80 4.45 -11.17
N ASN A 1173 9.00 4.86 -11.57
CA ASN A 1173 10.19 3.99 -11.53
C ASN A 1173 10.46 3.47 -10.11
N LEU A 1174 10.41 4.36 -9.11
CA LEU A 1174 10.61 4.02 -7.71
C LEU A 1174 9.42 3.23 -7.12
N LEU A 1175 8.18 3.46 -7.58
CA LEU A 1175 7.00 2.67 -7.18
C LEU A 1175 7.12 1.20 -7.60
N PHE A 1176 7.40 0.94 -8.88
CA PHE A 1176 7.57 -0.42 -9.36
C PHE A 1176 8.83 -1.08 -8.75
N THR A 1177 9.89 -0.30 -8.50
CA THR A 1177 11.08 -0.82 -7.79
C THR A 1177 10.76 -1.20 -6.35
N PHE A 1178 9.97 -0.40 -5.62
CA PHE A 1178 9.48 -0.72 -4.28
C PHE A 1178 8.66 -2.04 -4.27
N VAL A 1179 7.67 -2.16 -5.18
CA VAL A 1179 6.82 -3.35 -5.28
C VAL A 1179 7.63 -4.61 -5.58
N ILE A 1180 8.53 -4.54 -6.57
CA ILE A 1180 9.40 -5.68 -6.91
C ILE A 1180 10.38 -5.99 -5.76
N ALA A 1181 11.00 -5.00 -5.13
CA ALA A 1181 11.93 -5.22 -4.01
C ALA A 1181 11.25 -5.90 -2.81
N GLN A 1182 10.01 -5.55 -2.50
CA GLN A 1182 9.26 -6.16 -1.40
C GLN A 1182 8.83 -7.60 -1.70
N VAL A 1183 8.31 -7.84 -2.91
CA VAL A 1183 7.56 -9.07 -3.26
C VAL A 1183 8.43 -10.14 -3.93
N PHE A 1184 9.58 -9.78 -4.52
CA PHE A 1184 10.41 -10.71 -5.31
C PHE A 1184 10.87 -11.96 -4.54
N LEU A 1185 11.30 -11.84 -3.27
CA LEU A 1185 11.79 -12.99 -2.50
C LEU A 1185 10.68 -14.04 -2.25
N SER A 1186 9.45 -13.58 -2.04
CA SER A 1186 8.29 -14.46 -1.91
C SER A 1186 7.83 -15.04 -3.26
N LEU A 1187 7.90 -14.27 -4.34
CA LEU A 1187 7.66 -14.78 -5.70
C LEU A 1187 8.70 -15.81 -6.13
N LEU A 1188 9.98 -15.61 -5.80
CA LEU A 1188 11.05 -16.56 -6.11
C LEU A 1188 10.82 -17.90 -5.40
N CYS A 1189 10.42 -17.85 -4.13
CA CYS A 1189 10.06 -19.04 -3.36
C CYS A 1189 8.81 -19.77 -3.90
N ALA A 1190 7.81 -19.03 -4.43
CA ALA A 1190 6.57 -19.59 -4.95
C ALA A 1190 6.65 -20.08 -6.42
N PHE A 1191 7.11 -19.22 -7.34
CA PHE A 1191 7.18 -19.50 -8.78
C PHE A 1191 8.46 -20.21 -9.21
N LYS A 1192 9.51 -20.24 -8.37
CA LYS A 1192 10.81 -20.88 -8.66
C LYS A 1192 11.38 -20.36 -9.99
N PHE A 1193 11.70 -21.24 -10.94
CA PHE A 1193 12.16 -20.87 -12.29
C PHE A 1193 11.12 -20.10 -13.12
N GLY A 1194 9.82 -20.29 -12.85
CA GLY A 1194 8.72 -19.65 -13.61
C GLY A 1194 8.70 -18.12 -13.50
N ILE A 1195 9.42 -17.54 -12.53
CA ILE A 1195 9.59 -16.08 -12.40
C ILE A 1195 10.29 -15.46 -13.62
N PHE A 1196 11.15 -16.21 -14.31
CA PHE A 1196 11.80 -15.74 -15.54
C PHE A 1196 10.83 -15.74 -16.74
N LEU A 1197 9.86 -16.65 -16.79
CA LEU A 1197 8.79 -16.61 -17.79
C LEU A 1197 7.82 -15.44 -17.54
N PHE A 1198 7.50 -15.16 -16.27
CA PHE A 1198 6.68 -14.00 -15.90
C PHE A 1198 7.30 -12.68 -16.40
N PHE A 1199 8.60 -12.48 -16.19
CA PHE A 1199 9.30 -11.32 -16.76
C PHE A 1199 9.36 -11.36 -18.29
N ALA A 1200 9.58 -12.52 -18.92
CA ALA A 1200 9.59 -12.64 -20.38
C ALA A 1200 8.24 -12.26 -21.01
N SER A 1201 7.11 -12.63 -20.39
CA SER A 1201 5.77 -12.18 -20.80
C SER A 1201 5.60 -10.66 -20.73
N TRP A 1202 6.11 -10.01 -19.68
CA TRP A 1202 6.10 -8.55 -19.60
C TRP A 1202 7.03 -7.89 -20.63
N ILE A 1203 8.17 -8.50 -20.95
CA ILE A 1203 9.08 -7.98 -21.99
C ILE A 1203 8.46 -8.12 -23.38
N LEU A 1204 7.68 -9.17 -23.64
CA LEU A 1204 6.86 -9.27 -24.86
C LEU A 1204 5.84 -8.13 -24.95
N VAL A 1205 5.07 -7.89 -23.87
CA VAL A 1205 4.06 -6.81 -23.82
C VAL A 1205 4.68 -5.42 -24.04
N MET A 1206 5.79 -5.10 -23.38
CA MET A 1206 6.46 -3.79 -23.55
C MET A 1206 7.08 -3.62 -24.94
N THR A 1207 7.60 -4.70 -25.54
CA THR A 1207 8.18 -4.67 -26.89
C THR A 1207 7.09 -4.43 -27.95
N VAL A 1208 5.94 -5.10 -27.81
CA VAL A 1208 4.75 -4.86 -28.65
C VAL A 1208 4.21 -3.43 -28.46
N PHE A 1209 4.17 -2.92 -27.23
CA PHE A 1209 3.77 -1.54 -26.96
C PHE A 1209 4.69 -0.52 -27.65
N VAL A 1210 6.01 -0.66 -27.53
CA VAL A 1210 7.00 0.19 -28.21
C VAL A 1210 6.87 0.10 -29.73
N TYR A 1211 6.60 -1.09 -30.27
CA TYR A 1211 6.38 -1.26 -31.70
C TYR A 1211 5.18 -0.43 -32.22
N PHE A 1212 4.03 -0.42 -31.52
CA PHE A 1212 2.82 0.24 -32.00
C PHE A 1212 2.65 1.71 -31.62
N PHE A 1213 3.17 2.14 -30.46
CA PHE A 1213 2.82 3.44 -29.87
C PHE A 1213 3.97 4.44 -29.71
N LEU A 1214 5.24 4.02 -29.80
CA LEU A 1214 6.37 4.93 -29.63
C LEU A 1214 6.87 5.46 -30.99
N PRO A 1215 6.76 6.77 -31.29
CA PRO A 1215 7.44 7.37 -32.42
C PRO A 1215 8.95 7.51 -32.15
N GLU A 1216 9.76 7.64 -33.21
CA GLU A 1216 11.20 7.84 -33.08
C GLU A 1216 11.53 9.30 -32.71
N THR A 1217 12.20 9.52 -31.57
CA THR A 1217 12.53 10.86 -31.06
C THR A 1217 13.91 11.38 -31.50
N LYS A 1218 14.74 10.55 -32.14
CA LYS A 1218 16.09 10.92 -32.60
C LYS A 1218 16.09 12.22 -33.42
N GLY A 1219 16.89 13.19 -32.98
CA GLY A 1219 17.20 14.41 -33.72
C GLY A 1219 16.13 15.52 -33.65
N VAL A 1220 15.01 15.30 -32.97
CA VAL A 1220 13.91 16.28 -32.89
C VAL A 1220 14.19 17.33 -31.81
N PRO A 1221 14.06 18.65 -32.08
CA PRO A 1221 14.04 19.69 -31.05
C PRO A 1221 12.88 19.49 -30.06
N ILE A 1222 13.07 19.76 -28.76
CA ILE A 1222 12.04 19.40 -27.75
C ILE A 1222 10.72 20.15 -28.01
N GLU A 1223 10.80 21.42 -28.40
CA GLU A 1223 9.61 22.24 -28.63
C GLU A 1223 8.86 21.85 -29.92
N GLU A 1224 9.53 21.15 -30.86
CA GLU A 1224 8.91 20.55 -32.05
C GLU A 1224 8.25 19.18 -31.80
N MET A 1225 8.49 18.56 -30.64
CA MET A 1225 8.01 17.21 -30.33
C MET A 1225 6.48 17.04 -30.48
N ILE A 1226 5.72 18.14 -30.36
CA ILE A 1226 4.27 18.16 -30.58
C ILE A 1226 3.88 17.76 -32.03
N PHE A 1227 4.70 18.08 -33.03
CA PHE A 1227 4.47 17.71 -34.43
C PHE A 1227 4.70 16.20 -34.68
N LEU A 1228 5.60 15.56 -33.93
CA LEU A 1228 5.83 14.11 -34.00
C LEU A 1228 4.57 13.34 -33.54
N TRP A 1229 3.94 13.79 -32.46
CA TRP A 1229 2.67 13.22 -31.97
C TRP A 1229 1.51 13.46 -32.95
N ARG A 1230 1.46 14.62 -33.62
CA ARG A 1230 0.48 14.93 -34.69
C ARG A 1230 0.65 14.07 -35.95
N LYS A 1231 1.87 13.62 -36.27
CA LYS A 1231 2.14 12.75 -37.44
C LYS A 1231 1.88 11.26 -37.17
N HIS A 1232 1.87 10.82 -35.91
CA HIS A 1232 1.73 9.40 -35.57
C HIS A 1232 0.29 8.88 -35.74
N TRP A 1233 0.13 7.74 -36.42
CA TRP A 1233 -1.14 7.14 -36.85
C TRP A 1233 -2.26 7.10 -35.77
N PHE A 1234 -1.89 6.72 -34.53
CA PHE A 1234 -2.78 6.69 -33.37
C PHE A 1234 -2.91 8.07 -32.69
N TRP A 1235 -1.80 8.64 -32.22
CA TRP A 1235 -1.78 9.86 -31.41
C TRP A 1235 -2.35 11.10 -32.10
N LYS A 1236 -2.37 11.18 -33.44
CA LYS A 1236 -3.04 12.25 -34.19
C LYS A 1236 -4.54 12.40 -33.86
N LYS A 1237 -5.21 11.30 -33.48
CA LYS A 1237 -6.63 11.31 -33.04
C LYS A 1237 -6.82 11.96 -31.64
N ILE A 1238 -5.73 12.09 -30.88
CA ILE A 1238 -5.71 12.65 -29.52
C ILE A 1238 -5.15 14.08 -29.54
N VAL A 1239 -4.15 14.35 -30.40
CA VAL A 1239 -3.52 15.66 -30.60
C VAL A 1239 -3.79 16.13 -32.05
N PRO A 1240 -4.91 16.85 -32.30
CA PRO A 1240 -5.25 17.34 -33.64
C PRO A 1240 -4.30 18.45 -34.14
N GLY A 1241 -4.29 18.67 -35.46
CA GLY A 1241 -3.61 19.79 -36.13
C GLY A 1241 -4.23 21.16 -35.82
N ASN A 1242 -3.70 22.22 -36.44
CA ASN A 1242 -4.43 23.48 -36.54
C ASN A 1242 -5.22 23.45 -37.87
N PRO A 1243 -6.46 23.94 -37.94
CA PRO A 1243 -7.31 23.87 -39.15
C PRO A 1243 -6.84 24.77 -40.31
N ASN A 1244 -5.63 25.34 -40.23
CA ASN A 1244 -5.02 26.16 -41.27
C ASN A 1244 -3.92 25.40 -42.04
N ASP A 1245 -3.45 24.24 -41.57
CA ASP A 1245 -2.43 23.43 -42.28
C ASP A 1245 -3.02 22.69 -43.48
N ASP A 1246 -4.29 22.25 -43.39
CA ASP A 1246 -4.91 21.39 -44.41
C ASP A 1246 -5.37 22.19 -45.65
N THR A 1247 -5.73 23.48 -45.49
CA THR A 1247 -6.26 24.33 -46.57
C THR A 1247 -5.24 24.64 -47.67
N GLN A 1248 -3.93 24.61 -47.37
CA GLN A 1248 -2.87 24.88 -48.37
C GLN A 1248 -2.56 23.68 -49.28
N ASN A 1249 -3.12 22.49 -49.04
CA ASN A 1249 -2.82 21.30 -49.84
C ASN A 1249 -3.76 21.09 -51.04
N GLU A 1250 -4.89 21.82 -51.12
CA GLU A 1250 -5.87 21.64 -52.21
C GLU A 1250 -5.68 22.60 -53.39
N GLU A 1251 -5.19 23.81 -53.16
CA GLU A 1251 -4.90 24.81 -54.22
C GLU A 1251 -3.78 24.38 -55.19
N GLY A 1252 -3.06 23.29 -54.89
CA GLY A 1252 -2.02 22.72 -55.75
C GLY A 1252 -2.52 21.97 -57.00
N LYS A 1253 -3.83 21.72 -57.15
CA LYS A 1253 -4.40 21.07 -58.34
C LYS A 1253 -4.79 22.09 -59.41
N GLY A 1254 -3.81 22.46 -60.23
CA GLY A 1254 -3.98 23.46 -61.29
C GLY A 1254 -5.07 23.14 -62.32
N VAL A 1255 -5.75 24.20 -62.75
CA VAL A 1255 -6.78 24.19 -63.81
C VAL A 1255 -6.18 23.66 -65.12
N GLY A 1256 -6.83 22.66 -65.73
CA GLY A 1256 -6.50 22.19 -67.08
C GLY A 1256 -7.03 23.15 -68.16
N PRO A 1257 -6.27 23.44 -69.23
CA PRO A 1257 -6.74 24.34 -70.29
C PRO A 1257 -7.78 23.66 -71.19
N ASN A 1258 -8.95 24.28 -71.34
CA ASN A 1258 -9.92 23.90 -72.37
C ASN A 1258 -9.41 24.32 -73.75
N SER A 1259 -9.27 23.37 -74.68
CA SER A 1259 -9.06 23.62 -76.11
C SER A 1259 -10.27 23.16 -76.92
N VAL A 1260 -10.81 24.04 -77.76
CA VAL A 1260 -12.04 23.85 -78.55
C VAL A 1260 -11.79 22.97 -79.78
N SER A 1261 -12.62 21.95 -80.01
CA SER A 1261 -13.17 21.58 -81.34
C SER A 1261 -14.13 20.39 -81.28
N SER A 1262 -15.18 20.45 -82.13
CA SER A 1262 -16.10 19.37 -82.56
C SER A 1262 -16.73 18.50 -81.47
#